data_AF-A0AA90PKD9-F1
#
_entry.id   AF-A0AA90PKD9-F1
#
_cell.length_a   1.000
_cell.length_b   1.000
_cell.length_c   1.000
_cell.angle_alpha   90.00
_cell.angle_beta   90.00
_cell.angle_gamma   90.00
#
_symmetry.space_group_name_H-M   'P 1'
#
loop_
_entity.id
_entity.type
_entity.pdbx_description
1 polymer ?
#
loop_
_entity_poly.entity_id
_entity_poly.type
_entity_poly.pdbx_seq_one_letter_code
_entity_poly.pdbx_strand_id
1 'polypeptide(L)'
;MSAALTIRSRGPDPDGLDFEALQRTGTAMLQALCGQRWTDYNAHDPGVTMLDQLSYALTELAYRSAFRHEDYLAGRDGTIDLERHALHLPQDIFPSEPVTADDWRRLLYDRIAEIEDVWVTQAGSADGLIDIAFKLGDPPTGVRAQPTAAQAGDVARRIRAEAGAARALCQDIGRIAVLETEDFYLTGDIEVHSLRDPAAIYADIFFLCAHHLISGLQFDSYEHAAADGVPPDALFSGPFTTHGHITESAQRAPDAGISLPRLIGLIRGVDGVRQVHMLDLCDAEGKSARLHGAGGKRLVPRLCFPRNERQKRMLRVHFMGQTAGPDNDDDDESDADAVSALISRARINLNKLQFEARALRQRHASLEHLGEIPAGAGQPLAPYYSIQHQFPAIYGINAYGVPASAPPETHAHARQLKAYLYVFEQVMANYLQNLAGIASVFSIDTDLTQSYFSQTLNNAMLPDIEPLYTREPDQMAQELDAIRRRLDPFEDRRERVIDVMLAMYGECYTQQALRKFNAYFPVRQTMHAWLLDNKLAFLTRIVVLLRQRAAGFRYDLPAWDSDNVSGAQRKIAILLGLHEHPCCRSLCEPMRRAGLRIVPDAHIGEGALSGVFRHVRAARPGATMNVATTLMRKAFAPGRLEIDRTSEGRAAVRFKVKSAPLTYWHLGELESGEGAAELKELSTTLRALNMRCEGFHLVEHTLLRPRRGDSAQFPAAGEGFFPFRVSVVFPNWTARFHDPEFQKFAQDTVSLNLPAHILPTFYWLGYVQMDDFESRFRNWLDKLRHATLAGHDAAEPDGGADKALDDASAYLISFLLRQQQRDAHSHWV
;
A
#
# COMPACT_ATOMS: atom_id res chain seq x y z
N MET A 1 29.02 -0.65 3.01
CA MET A 1 28.13 0.20 2.20
C MET A 1 28.52 0.11 0.74
N SER A 2 27.77 -0.62 -0.09
CA SER A 2 27.83 -0.40 -1.55
C SER A 2 27.40 1.04 -1.79
N ALA A 3 28.20 1.84 -2.50
CA ALA A 3 27.80 3.19 -2.86
C ALA A 3 26.39 3.13 -3.49
N ALA A 4 25.46 3.93 -2.97
CA ALA A 4 24.12 4.01 -3.52
C ALA A 4 24.23 4.25 -5.04
N LEU A 5 23.51 3.45 -5.83
CA LEU A 5 23.42 3.66 -7.27
C LEU A 5 22.72 5.00 -7.50
N THR A 6 23.50 6.06 -7.65
CA THR A 6 22.99 7.38 -7.98
C THR A 6 23.03 7.56 -9.49
N ILE A 7 21.97 8.12 -10.06
CA ILE A 7 22.06 8.67 -11.41
C ILE A 7 23.12 9.75 -11.34
N ARG A 8 24.21 9.62 -12.11
CA ARG A 8 25.25 10.65 -12.16
C ARG A 8 24.57 11.96 -12.49
N SER A 9 24.64 12.91 -11.55
CA SER A 9 24.22 14.27 -11.83
C SER A 9 24.94 14.72 -13.09
N ARG A 10 24.20 15.23 -14.08
CA ARG A 10 24.84 16.03 -15.11
C ARG A 10 25.45 17.19 -14.34
N GLY A 11 26.78 17.26 -14.32
CA GLY A 11 27.48 18.39 -13.69
C GLY A 11 26.95 19.72 -14.24
N PRO A 12 27.26 20.84 -13.58
CA PRO A 12 26.92 22.15 -14.12
C PRO A 12 27.34 22.21 -15.59
N ASP A 13 26.51 22.85 -16.41
CA ASP A 13 26.69 22.92 -17.86
C ASP A 13 28.17 23.21 -18.20
N PRO A 14 28.88 22.31 -18.91
CA PRO A 14 30.28 22.53 -19.25
C PRO A 14 30.48 23.77 -20.13
N ASP A 15 29.42 24.30 -20.74
CA ASP A 15 29.44 25.50 -21.57
C ASP A 15 29.30 26.81 -20.75
N GLY A 16 29.13 26.73 -19.43
CA GLY A 16 29.17 27.86 -18.49
C GLY A 16 27.84 28.63 -18.41
N LEU A 17 27.15 28.52 -17.27
CA LEU A 17 26.02 29.40 -16.91
C LEU A 17 26.47 30.61 -16.07
N ASP A 18 27.76 30.93 -16.12
CA ASP A 18 28.30 32.16 -15.53
C ASP A 18 28.03 33.37 -16.43
N PHE A 19 28.23 34.55 -15.85
CA PHE A 19 27.95 35.82 -16.52
C PHE A 19 28.72 35.98 -17.84
N GLU A 20 30.03 35.67 -17.86
CA GLU A 20 30.87 35.89 -19.04
C GLU A 20 30.47 34.97 -20.19
N ALA A 21 30.15 33.71 -19.89
CA ALA A 21 29.69 32.74 -20.88
C ALA A 21 28.32 33.14 -21.46
N LEU A 22 27.37 33.57 -20.63
CA LEU A 22 26.06 34.05 -21.05
C LEU A 22 26.17 35.32 -21.91
N GLN A 23 26.98 36.29 -21.47
CA GLN A 23 27.22 37.54 -22.21
C GLN A 23 27.85 37.27 -23.58
N ARG A 24 28.87 36.40 -23.63
CA ARG A 24 29.55 36.01 -24.88
C ARG A 24 28.59 35.33 -25.84
N THR A 25 27.79 34.39 -25.34
CA THR A 25 26.78 33.66 -26.12
C THR A 25 25.71 34.61 -26.66
N GLY A 26 25.18 35.49 -25.81
CA GLY A 26 24.19 36.49 -26.20
C GLY A 26 24.74 37.46 -27.26
N THR A 27 25.99 37.90 -27.12
CA THR A 27 26.65 38.77 -28.10
C THR A 27 26.80 38.08 -29.45
N ALA A 28 27.25 36.82 -29.45
CA ALA A 28 27.37 36.02 -30.67
C ALA A 28 26.00 35.82 -31.36
N MET A 29 24.94 35.59 -30.58
CA MET A 29 23.57 35.49 -31.11
C MET A 29 23.10 36.80 -31.74
N LEU A 30 23.35 37.95 -31.10
CA LEU A 30 23.00 39.26 -31.67
C LEU A 30 23.77 39.53 -32.96
N GLN A 31 25.08 39.25 -33.00
CA GLN A 31 25.89 39.40 -34.20
C GLN A 31 25.36 38.55 -35.36
N ALA A 32 24.95 37.31 -35.08
CA ALA A 32 24.35 36.44 -36.09
C ALA A 32 22.97 36.93 -36.57
N LEU A 33 22.12 37.42 -35.67
CA LEU A 33 20.76 37.85 -35.98
C LEU A 33 20.69 39.20 -36.68
N CYS A 34 21.52 40.17 -36.27
CA CYS A 34 21.39 41.56 -36.71
C CYS A 34 22.73 42.27 -36.97
N GLY A 35 23.86 41.56 -37.05
CA GLY A 35 25.20 42.14 -37.25
C GLY A 35 25.40 42.94 -38.55
N GLN A 36 24.48 42.84 -39.51
CA GLN A 36 24.46 43.69 -40.71
C GLN A 36 23.86 45.09 -40.46
N ARG A 37 23.05 45.24 -39.39
CA ARG A 37 22.37 46.49 -39.04
C ARG A 37 22.89 47.10 -37.75
N TRP A 38 23.06 46.29 -36.71
CA TRP A 38 23.67 46.69 -35.45
C TRP A 38 25.11 46.19 -35.46
N THR A 39 26.07 47.11 -35.56
CA THR A 39 27.50 46.77 -35.75
C THR A 39 28.36 47.15 -34.55
N ASP A 40 27.84 47.98 -33.65
CA ASP A 40 28.52 48.42 -32.44
C ASP A 40 28.09 47.57 -31.23
N TYR A 41 29.04 46.81 -30.69
CA TYR A 41 28.82 45.93 -29.53
C TYR A 41 29.70 46.33 -28.34
N ASN A 42 30.03 47.61 -28.23
CA ASN A 42 30.82 48.14 -27.12
C ASN A 42 29.95 48.50 -25.90
N ALA A 43 30.58 48.59 -24.72
CA ALA A 43 29.93 48.87 -23.44
C ALA A 43 29.16 50.22 -23.35
N HIS A 44 29.36 51.13 -24.29
CA HIS A 44 28.63 52.41 -24.31
C HIS A 44 27.27 52.30 -25.03
N ASP A 45 27.04 51.23 -25.80
CA ASP A 45 25.78 50.98 -26.48
C ASP A 45 24.70 50.55 -25.45
N PRO A 46 23.52 51.21 -25.42
CA PRO A 46 22.44 50.84 -24.49
C PRO A 46 21.91 49.43 -24.66
N GLY A 47 21.89 48.89 -25.88
CA GLY A 47 21.47 47.52 -26.16
C GLY A 47 22.46 46.48 -25.62
N VAL A 48 23.77 46.78 -25.63
CA VAL A 48 24.78 45.94 -24.98
C VAL A 48 24.61 46.00 -23.46
N THR A 49 24.36 47.19 -22.90
CA THR A 49 24.03 47.32 -21.47
C THR A 49 22.81 46.46 -21.10
N MET A 50 21.75 46.45 -21.92
CA MET A 50 20.58 45.59 -21.70
C MET A 50 20.93 44.10 -21.76
N LEU A 51 21.77 43.70 -22.71
CA LEU A 51 22.23 42.32 -22.81
C LEU A 51 23.00 41.89 -21.55
N ASP A 52 23.86 42.75 -21.02
CA ASP A 52 24.61 42.48 -19.80
C ASP A 52 23.67 42.29 -18.61
N GLN A 53 22.69 43.17 -18.41
CA GLN A 53 21.73 43.03 -17.31
C GLN A 53 20.88 41.75 -17.43
N LEU A 54 20.48 41.40 -18.65
CA LEU A 54 19.76 40.14 -18.89
C LEU A 54 20.65 38.92 -18.64
N SER A 55 21.92 38.98 -19.06
CA SER A 55 22.90 37.91 -18.81
C SER A 55 23.13 37.72 -17.31
N TYR A 56 23.20 38.81 -16.54
CA TYR A 56 23.30 38.75 -15.08
C TYR A 56 22.07 38.11 -14.45
N ALA A 57 20.85 38.49 -14.82
CA ALA A 57 19.65 37.86 -14.26
C ALA A 57 19.52 36.38 -14.56
N LEU A 58 19.97 35.93 -15.74
CA LEU A 58 20.01 34.50 -16.04
C LEU A 58 20.94 33.72 -15.09
N THR A 59 22.00 34.34 -14.56
CA THR A 59 22.85 33.68 -13.54
C THR A 59 22.08 33.39 -12.25
N GLU A 60 21.14 34.25 -11.85
CA GLU A 60 20.29 34.00 -10.68
C GLU A 60 19.33 32.84 -10.92
N LEU A 61 18.71 32.78 -12.11
CA LEU A 61 17.84 31.66 -12.47
C LEU A 61 18.61 30.35 -12.48
N ALA A 62 19.81 30.34 -13.06
CA ALA A 62 20.70 29.19 -13.08
C ALA A 62 21.10 28.75 -11.66
N TYR A 63 21.46 29.71 -10.80
CA TYR A 63 21.81 29.46 -9.41
C TYR A 63 20.67 28.78 -8.64
N ARG A 64 19.44 29.30 -8.73
CA ARG A 64 18.27 28.71 -8.04
C ARG A 64 17.82 27.38 -8.64
N SER A 65 18.12 27.13 -9.91
CA SER A 65 17.87 25.85 -10.58
C SER A 65 18.92 24.77 -10.26
N ALA A 66 20.00 25.15 -9.58
CA ALA A 66 21.05 24.24 -9.12
C ALA A 66 20.92 23.91 -7.61
N PHE A 67 19.81 24.27 -6.97
CA PHE A 67 19.55 23.87 -5.58
C PHE A 67 19.40 22.35 -5.47
N ARG A 68 19.53 21.84 -4.24
CA ARG A 68 19.38 20.40 -4.01
C ARG A 68 17.93 20.00 -4.21
N HIS A 69 17.68 18.74 -4.55
CA HIS A 69 16.34 18.26 -4.86
C HIS A 69 15.36 18.45 -3.68
N GLU A 70 15.83 18.22 -2.46
CA GLU A 70 15.08 18.45 -1.21
C GLU A 70 14.62 19.91 -1.05
N ASP A 71 15.37 20.88 -1.57
CA ASP A 71 15.04 22.30 -1.44
C ASP A 71 13.83 22.71 -2.31
N TYR A 72 13.48 21.91 -3.35
CA TYR A 72 12.29 22.14 -4.17
C TYR A 72 11.01 21.55 -3.58
N LEU A 73 11.14 20.55 -2.71
CA LEU A 73 10.02 19.87 -2.07
C LEU A 73 9.75 20.40 -0.66
N ALA A 74 10.78 20.93 0.01
CA ALA A 74 10.68 21.41 1.36
C ALA A 74 9.84 22.70 1.50
N GLY A 75 9.11 22.79 2.60
CA GLY A 75 8.48 24.02 3.07
C GLY A 75 9.50 25.06 3.54
N ARG A 76 8.99 26.22 3.98
CA ARG A 76 9.83 27.31 4.53
C ARG A 76 10.55 26.96 5.83
N ASP A 77 10.03 25.98 6.54
CA ASP A 77 10.60 25.39 7.75
C ASP A 77 11.64 24.30 7.44
N GLY A 78 11.89 24.00 6.16
CA GLY A 78 12.82 22.97 5.71
C GLY A 78 12.26 21.55 5.76
N THR A 79 11.00 21.37 6.17
CA THR A 79 10.37 20.05 6.26
C THR A 79 9.78 19.61 4.93
N ILE A 80 9.84 18.31 4.64
CA ILE A 80 9.22 17.72 3.45
C ILE A 80 7.95 16.98 3.87
N ASP A 81 6.84 17.33 3.22
CA ASP A 81 5.57 16.63 3.39
C ASP A 81 5.58 15.33 2.56
N LEU A 82 6.00 14.24 3.20
CA LEU A 82 6.12 12.94 2.55
C LEU A 82 4.80 12.45 1.96
N GLU A 83 3.69 12.60 2.68
CA GLU A 83 2.36 12.15 2.23
C GLU A 83 1.94 12.92 0.98
N ARG A 84 2.07 14.24 0.99
CA ARG A 84 1.77 15.09 -0.18
C ARG A 84 2.55 14.67 -1.41
N HIS A 85 3.79 14.22 -1.26
CA HIS A 85 4.66 13.81 -2.36
C HIS A 85 4.62 12.31 -2.67
N ALA A 86 3.73 11.55 -2.03
CA ALA A 86 3.69 10.08 -2.09
C ALA A 86 5.07 9.46 -1.89
N LEU A 87 5.81 9.94 -0.88
CA LEU A 87 7.07 9.38 -0.40
C LEU A 87 6.78 8.61 0.88
N HIS A 88 7.45 7.47 1.07
CA HIS A 88 7.19 6.58 2.19
C HIS A 88 8.48 6.20 2.91
N LEU A 89 8.40 6.08 4.23
CA LEU A 89 9.52 5.62 5.04
C LEU A 89 9.73 4.10 4.83
N PRO A 90 10.95 3.59 5.05
CA PRO A 90 11.24 2.16 4.86
C PRO A 90 10.29 1.21 5.60
N GLN A 91 9.94 1.51 6.85
CA GLN A 91 9.03 0.72 7.67
C GLN A 91 7.60 0.64 7.12
N ASP A 92 7.21 1.57 6.25
CA ASP A 92 5.89 1.60 5.66
C ASP A 92 5.87 0.85 4.32
N ILE A 93 6.91 1.03 3.49
CA ILE A 93 6.89 0.53 2.11
C ILE A 93 7.48 -0.87 1.92
N PHE A 94 8.48 -1.28 2.71
CA PHE A 94 9.15 -2.57 2.53
C PHE A 94 8.40 -3.79 3.07
N PRO A 95 7.71 -3.72 4.23
CA PRO A 95 7.05 -4.91 4.76
C PRO A 95 5.97 -5.47 3.82
N SER A 96 5.87 -6.79 3.80
CA SER A 96 4.87 -7.54 3.03
C SER A 96 4.03 -8.44 3.93
N GLU A 97 2.90 -8.96 3.43
CA GLU A 97 2.20 -10.04 4.14
C GLU A 97 3.03 -11.33 4.22
N PRO A 98 2.76 -12.23 5.18
CA PRO A 98 3.47 -13.50 5.29
C PRO A 98 3.14 -14.44 4.12
N VAL A 99 4.17 -14.96 3.46
CA VAL A 99 4.02 -15.88 2.32
C VAL A 99 4.72 -17.21 2.59
N THR A 100 5.88 -17.18 3.23
CA THR A 100 6.70 -18.35 3.53
C THR A 100 6.42 -18.89 4.94
N ALA A 101 6.85 -20.12 5.21
CA ALA A 101 6.74 -20.69 6.56
C ALA A 101 7.53 -19.87 7.60
N ASP A 102 8.68 -19.31 7.22
CA ASP A 102 9.49 -18.45 8.09
C ASP A 102 8.83 -17.09 8.34
N ASP A 103 8.13 -16.52 7.36
CA ASP A 103 7.31 -15.31 7.58
C ASP A 103 6.24 -15.55 8.65
N TRP A 104 5.49 -16.64 8.52
CA TRP A 104 4.47 -17.03 9.50
C TRP A 104 5.08 -17.25 10.89
N ARG A 105 6.24 -17.91 10.94
CA ARG A 105 6.99 -18.15 12.16
C ARG A 105 7.39 -16.85 12.84
N ARG A 106 7.98 -15.89 12.11
CA ARG A 106 8.35 -14.57 12.62
C ARG A 106 7.15 -13.79 13.12
N LEU A 107 6.07 -13.74 12.33
CA LEU A 107 4.85 -13.05 12.69
C LEU A 107 4.26 -13.60 13.99
N LEU A 108 4.03 -14.92 14.08
CA LEU A 108 3.40 -15.53 15.24
C LEU A 108 4.29 -15.47 16.49
N TYR A 109 5.62 -15.60 16.32
CA TYR A 109 6.58 -15.41 17.40
C TYR A 109 6.57 -13.96 17.91
N ASP A 110 6.46 -12.96 17.03
CA ASP A 110 6.36 -11.55 17.45
C ASP A 110 5.03 -11.25 18.17
N ARG A 111 3.90 -11.77 17.68
CA ARG A 111 2.55 -11.42 18.17
C ARG A 111 2.16 -12.13 19.46
N ILE A 112 2.71 -13.32 19.73
CA ILE A 112 2.28 -14.17 20.86
C ILE A 112 3.50 -14.53 21.72
N ALA A 113 3.72 -13.76 22.78
CA ALA A 113 4.89 -13.87 23.66
C ALA A 113 5.05 -15.26 24.33
N GLU A 114 3.95 -16.00 24.52
CA GLU A 114 3.97 -17.35 25.12
C GLU A 114 4.50 -18.42 24.18
N ILE A 115 4.58 -18.13 22.88
CA ILE A 115 5.15 -19.04 21.89
C ILE A 115 6.67 -18.94 21.94
N GLU A 116 7.31 -20.10 22.00
CA GLU A 116 8.77 -20.22 21.89
C GLU A 116 9.20 -20.55 20.47
N ASP A 117 8.39 -21.33 19.72
CA ASP A 117 8.59 -21.52 18.29
C ASP A 117 7.34 -22.03 17.58
N VAL A 118 7.33 -21.88 16.25
CA VAL A 118 6.22 -22.26 15.35
C VAL A 118 6.75 -23.01 14.13
N TRP A 119 5.98 -24.01 13.71
CA TRP A 119 6.17 -24.75 12.47
C TRP A 119 4.92 -24.64 11.62
N VAL A 120 5.07 -24.21 10.38
CA VAL A 120 3.97 -24.08 9.42
C VAL A 120 4.21 -25.03 8.26
N THR A 121 3.22 -25.88 7.99
CA THR A 121 3.25 -26.85 6.90
C THR A 121 1.98 -26.77 6.08
N GLN A 122 2.05 -27.08 4.78
CA GLN A 122 0.84 -27.25 3.98
C GLN A 122 0.07 -28.49 4.47
N ALA A 123 -1.24 -28.37 4.67
CA ALA A 123 -2.08 -29.51 5.01
C ALA A 123 -2.37 -30.30 3.73
N GLY A 124 -1.96 -31.58 3.71
CA GLY A 124 -2.10 -32.44 2.53
C GLY A 124 -1.34 -31.92 1.30
N SER A 125 -1.54 -32.58 0.16
CA SER A 125 -1.03 -32.08 -1.13
C SER A 125 -2.10 -31.22 -1.79
N ALA A 126 -1.94 -29.89 -1.68
CA ALA A 126 -2.65 -28.90 -2.48
C ALA A 126 -4.11 -28.56 -2.08
N ASP A 127 -4.45 -28.54 -0.79
CA ASP A 127 -5.81 -28.17 -0.33
C ASP A 127 -5.99 -26.66 -0.04
N GLY A 128 -4.94 -25.86 -0.18
CA GLY A 128 -4.97 -24.43 0.17
C GLY A 128 -5.03 -24.17 1.67
N LEU A 129 -4.69 -25.16 2.50
CA LEU A 129 -4.73 -25.06 3.96
C LEU A 129 -3.32 -25.10 4.55
N ILE A 130 -3.12 -24.35 5.63
CA ILE A 130 -1.89 -24.41 6.43
C ILE A 130 -2.17 -25.01 7.81
N ASP A 131 -1.34 -25.96 8.19
CA ASP A 131 -1.28 -26.53 9.53
C ASP A 131 -0.19 -25.80 10.33
N ILE A 132 -0.54 -25.39 11.55
CA ILE A 132 0.34 -24.64 12.45
C ILE A 132 0.58 -25.47 13.70
N ALA A 133 1.83 -25.85 13.92
CA ALA A 133 2.26 -26.48 15.15
C ALA A 133 3.09 -25.48 15.97
N PHE A 134 2.93 -25.45 17.30
CA PHE A 134 3.63 -24.49 18.15
C PHE A 134 4.14 -25.13 19.44
N LYS A 135 5.25 -24.59 19.95
CA LYS A 135 5.79 -24.89 21.28
C LYS A 135 5.50 -23.72 22.22
N LEU A 136 4.96 -24.02 23.39
CA LEU A 136 4.80 -23.05 24.46
C LEU A 136 6.10 -22.89 25.25
N GLY A 137 6.35 -21.66 25.69
CA GLY A 137 7.47 -21.35 26.57
C GLY A 137 7.32 -22.01 27.94
N ASP A 138 8.46 -22.31 28.55
CA ASP A 138 8.49 -22.97 29.85
C ASP A 138 7.93 -22.08 30.98
N PRO A 139 7.19 -22.66 31.95
CA PRO A 139 6.74 -21.91 33.12
C PRO A 139 7.94 -21.43 33.94
N PRO A 140 7.85 -20.26 34.61
CA PRO A 140 8.96 -19.70 35.41
C PRO A 140 9.42 -20.63 36.55
N THR A 141 8.53 -21.53 37.01
CA THR A 141 8.83 -22.51 38.05
C THR A 141 9.77 -23.61 37.56
N GLY A 142 9.97 -23.73 36.25
CA GLY A 142 10.80 -24.75 35.62
C GLY A 142 10.25 -26.16 35.73
N VAL A 143 9.15 -26.40 36.45
CA VAL A 143 8.52 -27.72 36.65
C VAL A 143 7.89 -28.20 35.34
N ARG A 144 7.90 -29.53 35.09
CA ARG A 144 7.20 -30.15 33.97
C ARG A 144 5.70 -30.00 34.21
N ALA A 145 5.13 -28.89 33.77
CA ALA A 145 3.72 -28.75 33.56
C ALA A 145 3.51 -28.94 32.05
N GLN A 146 2.96 -30.08 31.63
CA GLN A 146 2.37 -30.12 30.30
C GLN A 146 1.37 -28.97 30.22
N PRO A 147 1.37 -28.18 29.13
CA PRO A 147 0.44 -27.09 29.01
C PRO A 147 -0.97 -27.63 29.21
N THR A 148 -1.74 -26.97 30.07
CA THR A 148 -3.12 -27.41 30.29
C THR A 148 -3.88 -27.30 28.96
N ALA A 149 -4.83 -28.19 28.72
CA ALA A 149 -5.65 -28.13 27.50
C ALA A 149 -6.30 -26.74 27.31
N ALA A 150 -6.64 -26.06 28.41
CA ALA A 150 -7.14 -24.69 28.41
C ALA A 150 -6.12 -23.66 27.92
N GLN A 151 -4.87 -23.71 28.41
CA GLN A 151 -3.80 -22.81 27.95
C GLN A 151 -3.45 -23.02 26.48
N ALA A 152 -3.30 -24.28 26.06
CA ALA A 152 -3.03 -24.62 24.66
C ALA A 152 -4.20 -24.17 23.75
N GLY A 153 -5.45 -24.35 24.21
CA GLY A 153 -6.64 -23.87 23.49
C GLY A 153 -6.69 -22.36 23.36
N ASP A 154 -6.34 -21.62 24.41
CA ASP A 154 -6.28 -20.15 24.37
C ASP A 154 -5.27 -19.62 23.35
N VAL A 155 -4.04 -20.14 23.39
CA VAL A 155 -2.99 -19.76 22.45
C VAL A 155 -3.36 -20.17 21.03
N ALA A 156 -3.95 -21.35 20.83
CA ALA A 156 -4.43 -21.78 19.52
C ALA A 156 -5.52 -20.85 18.95
N ARG A 157 -6.42 -20.30 19.78
CA ARG A 157 -7.40 -19.30 19.33
C ARG A 157 -6.73 -18.00 18.90
N ARG A 158 -5.74 -17.52 19.65
CA ARG A 158 -4.95 -16.33 19.28
C ARG A 158 -4.17 -16.54 17.99
N ILE A 159 -3.53 -17.71 17.82
CA ILE A 159 -2.88 -18.09 16.56
C ILE A 159 -3.89 -18.04 15.41
N ARG A 160 -5.10 -18.59 15.58
CA ARG A 160 -6.13 -18.56 14.53
C ARG A 160 -6.58 -17.14 14.19
N ALA A 161 -6.69 -16.26 15.18
CA ALA A 161 -7.05 -14.86 14.98
C ALA A 161 -5.97 -14.10 14.18
N GLU A 162 -4.71 -14.19 14.62
CA GLU A 162 -3.56 -13.56 13.95
C GLU A 162 -3.36 -14.12 12.53
N ALA A 163 -3.40 -15.45 12.38
CA ALA A 163 -3.26 -16.09 11.09
C ALA A 163 -4.42 -15.75 10.14
N GLY A 164 -5.63 -15.63 10.67
CA GLY A 164 -6.80 -15.22 9.92
C GLY A 164 -6.72 -13.80 9.36
N ALA A 165 -6.07 -12.91 10.11
CA ALA A 165 -5.89 -11.52 9.71
C ALA A 165 -4.82 -11.33 8.63
N ALA A 166 -3.81 -12.21 8.58
CA ALA A 166 -2.64 -12.10 7.71
C ALA A 166 -2.61 -13.10 6.54
N ARG A 167 -3.63 -13.96 6.39
CA ARG A 167 -3.64 -15.05 5.40
C ARG A 167 -3.57 -14.54 3.97
N ALA A 168 -2.99 -15.36 3.10
CA ALA A 168 -3.02 -15.12 1.66
C ALA A 168 -4.39 -15.47 1.05
N LEU A 169 -4.66 -14.93 -0.14
CA LEU A 169 -5.81 -15.24 -0.98
C LEU A 169 -5.83 -16.74 -1.29
N CYS A 170 -7.00 -17.38 -1.17
CA CYS A 170 -7.20 -18.84 -1.31
C CYS A 170 -6.41 -19.71 -0.31
N GLN A 171 -5.78 -19.12 0.70
CA GLN A 171 -5.20 -19.84 1.83
C GLN A 171 -6.10 -19.70 3.05
N ASP A 172 -6.23 -20.75 3.86
CA ASP A 172 -6.90 -20.71 5.15
C ASP A 172 -6.25 -21.66 6.18
N ILE A 173 -6.65 -21.55 7.44
CA ILE A 173 -6.04 -22.27 8.54
C ILE A 173 -6.72 -23.63 8.73
N GLY A 174 -5.93 -24.70 8.58
CA GLY A 174 -6.29 -26.08 8.89
C GLY A 174 -6.17 -26.36 10.39
N ARG A 175 -5.29 -27.30 10.74
CA ARG A 175 -5.05 -27.75 12.11
C ARG A 175 -4.10 -26.82 12.85
N ILE A 176 -4.44 -26.52 14.11
CA ILE A 176 -3.52 -25.87 15.06
C ILE A 176 -3.27 -26.85 16.19
N ALA A 177 -2.00 -27.14 16.49
CA ALA A 177 -1.64 -28.12 17.52
C ALA A 177 -0.44 -27.68 18.37
N VAL A 178 -0.55 -27.86 19.68
CA VAL A 178 0.60 -27.74 20.59
C VAL A 178 1.48 -28.98 20.47
N LEU A 179 2.80 -28.80 20.43
CA LEU A 179 3.77 -29.90 20.40
C LEU A 179 4.12 -30.35 21.83
N GLU A 180 4.26 -31.66 21.99
CA GLU A 180 4.74 -32.26 23.23
C GLU A 180 6.26 -32.10 23.35
N THR A 181 6.77 -31.93 24.58
CA THR A 181 8.20 -31.74 24.86
C THR A 181 8.85 -33.00 25.44
N GLU A 182 10.12 -33.20 25.10
CA GLU A 182 11.01 -34.19 25.72
C GLU A 182 12.12 -33.47 26.50
N ASP A 183 12.29 -33.82 27.78
CA ASP A 183 13.21 -33.14 28.69
C ASP A 183 14.65 -33.67 28.51
N PHE A 184 15.61 -32.76 28.32
CA PHE A 184 17.06 -33.03 28.25
C PHE A 184 17.83 -32.20 29.27
N TYR A 185 18.99 -32.68 29.69
CA TYR A 185 19.91 -31.99 30.60
C TYR A 185 21.30 -31.91 29.96
N LEU A 186 22.03 -30.81 30.23
CA LEU A 186 23.44 -30.70 29.86
C LEU A 186 24.28 -31.53 30.83
N THR A 187 25.23 -32.31 30.29
CA THR A 187 26.25 -33.00 31.08
C THR A 187 27.62 -32.72 30.48
N GLY A 188 28.64 -32.56 31.33
CA GLY A 188 30.00 -32.32 30.88
C GLY A 188 30.82 -31.38 31.76
N ASP A 189 31.96 -30.96 31.23
CA ASP A 189 32.99 -30.19 31.93
C ASP A 189 33.38 -28.95 31.12
N ILE A 190 33.19 -27.78 31.72
CA ILE A 190 33.47 -26.47 31.11
C ILE A 190 34.49 -25.73 31.99
N GLU A 191 35.57 -25.25 31.39
CA GLU A 191 36.57 -24.40 32.05
C GLU A 191 36.26 -22.93 31.78
N VAL A 192 36.16 -22.16 32.86
CA VAL A 192 35.85 -20.73 32.84
C VAL A 192 37.04 -19.94 33.41
N HIS A 193 37.40 -18.87 32.70
CA HIS A 193 38.42 -17.92 33.11
C HIS A 193 37.87 -16.50 32.96
N SER A 194 37.29 -15.97 34.04
CA SER A 194 36.65 -14.67 34.03
C SER A 194 36.59 -14.06 35.42
N LEU A 195 36.53 -12.72 35.47
CA LEU A 195 36.16 -11.96 36.66
C LEU A 195 34.62 -11.85 36.83
N ARG A 196 33.84 -12.31 35.84
CA ARG A 196 32.38 -12.33 35.91
C ARG A 196 31.90 -13.34 36.95
N ASP A 197 30.70 -13.10 37.48
CA ASP A 197 30.04 -14.02 38.40
C ASP A 197 29.87 -15.42 37.77
N PRO A 198 30.44 -16.48 38.38
CA PRO A 198 30.22 -17.88 38.01
C PRO A 198 28.76 -18.24 37.69
N ALA A 199 27.84 -17.76 38.52
CA ALA A 199 26.41 -18.03 38.37
C ALA A 199 25.80 -17.35 37.13
N ALA A 200 26.33 -16.20 36.72
CA ALA A 200 25.88 -15.50 35.52
C ALA A 200 26.33 -16.26 34.25
N ILE A 201 27.58 -16.71 34.21
CA ILE A 201 28.11 -17.51 33.09
C ILE A 201 27.32 -18.82 32.95
N TYR A 202 27.02 -19.50 34.06
CA TYR A 202 26.19 -20.70 34.04
C TYR A 202 24.78 -20.43 33.47
N ALA A 203 24.17 -19.30 33.85
CA ALA A 203 22.88 -18.88 33.33
C ALA A 203 22.92 -18.56 31.83
N ASP A 204 23.95 -17.84 31.35
CA ASP A 204 24.13 -17.50 29.94
C ASP A 204 24.25 -18.77 29.08
N ILE A 205 25.05 -19.75 29.54
CA ILE A 205 25.20 -21.06 28.88
C ILE A 205 23.84 -21.75 28.73
N PHE A 206 23.06 -21.84 29.81
CA PHE A 206 21.75 -22.48 29.76
C PHE A 206 20.76 -21.71 28.88
N PHE A 207 20.74 -20.38 28.97
CA PHE A 207 19.86 -19.54 28.20
C PHE A 207 20.11 -19.69 26.69
N LEU A 208 21.36 -19.57 26.25
CA LEU A 208 21.75 -19.69 24.84
C LEU A 208 21.53 -21.11 24.30
N CYS A 209 21.90 -22.13 25.08
CA CYS A 209 21.69 -23.52 24.69
C CYS A 209 20.20 -23.84 24.57
N ALA A 210 19.37 -23.47 25.55
CA ALA A 210 17.93 -23.74 25.52
C ALA A 210 17.26 -23.07 24.31
N HIS A 211 17.57 -21.80 24.08
CA HIS A 211 17.00 -21.01 23.00
C HIS A 211 17.38 -21.55 21.61
N HIS A 212 18.63 -21.97 21.44
CA HIS A 212 19.12 -22.54 20.18
C HIS A 212 18.72 -24.00 19.94
N LEU A 213 18.44 -24.76 21.00
CA LEU A 213 17.96 -26.14 20.91
C LEU A 213 16.62 -26.19 20.16
N ILE A 214 15.79 -25.18 20.40
CA ILE A 214 14.39 -25.14 19.98
C ILE A 214 14.22 -24.25 18.75
N SER A 215 14.45 -22.95 18.91
CA SER A 215 14.02 -21.95 17.94
C SER A 215 15.19 -21.47 17.08
N GLY A 216 16.23 -20.96 17.73
CA GLY A 216 17.31 -20.30 16.99
C GLY A 216 16.86 -19.05 16.21
N LEU A 217 15.68 -18.49 16.51
CA LEU A 217 15.31 -17.11 16.18
C LEU A 217 16.12 -16.17 17.05
N GLN A 218 16.64 -15.06 16.55
CA GLN A 218 17.23 -14.00 17.37
C GLN A 218 16.36 -12.76 17.27
N PHE A 219 16.23 -12.06 18.38
CA PHE A 219 15.38 -10.89 18.48
C PHE A 219 16.25 -9.71 18.90
N ASP A 220 16.24 -8.67 18.07
CA ASP A 220 16.98 -7.43 18.28
C ASP A 220 16.03 -6.22 18.19
N SER A 221 16.41 -5.09 18.78
CA SER A 221 15.72 -3.84 18.42
C SER A 221 16.09 -3.45 16.99
N TYR A 222 15.17 -2.79 16.29
CA TYR A 222 15.46 -2.28 14.95
C TYR A 222 16.64 -1.30 14.96
N GLU A 223 16.77 -0.47 16.00
CA GLU A 223 17.89 0.47 16.16
C GLU A 223 19.23 -0.26 16.26
N HIS A 224 19.28 -1.38 16.98
CA HIS A 224 20.49 -2.19 17.11
C HIS A 224 20.87 -2.83 15.77
N ALA A 225 19.90 -3.48 15.11
CA ALA A 225 20.12 -4.09 13.80
C ALA A 225 20.56 -3.07 12.73
N ALA A 226 19.99 -1.85 12.75
CA ALA A 226 20.41 -0.77 11.88
C ALA A 226 21.83 -0.28 12.21
N ALA A 227 22.19 -0.16 13.49
CA ALA A 227 23.54 0.21 13.92
C ALA A 227 24.60 -0.83 13.49
N ASP A 228 24.21 -2.12 13.42
CA ASP A 228 25.03 -3.21 12.89
C ASP A 228 25.16 -3.19 11.35
N GLY A 229 24.54 -2.21 10.69
CA GLY A 229 24.68 -1.98 9.25
C GLY A 229 23.73 -2.81 8.39
N VAL A 230 22.66 -3.37 8.97
CA VAL A 230 21.60 -4.03 8.20
C VAL A 230 20.85 -2.97 7.38
N PRO A 231 20.77 -3.10 6.04
CA PRO A 231 20.11 -2.11 5.21
C PRO A 231 18.57 -2.17 5.37
N PRO A 232 17.84 -1.08 5.10
CA PRO A 232 16.40 -1.02 5.39
C PRO A 232 15.54 -2.06 4.66
N ASP A 233 15.92 -2.47 3.44
CA ASP A 233 15.25 -3.51 2.67
C ASP A 233 15.38 -4.91 3.31
N ALA A 234 16.51 -5.20 3.96
CA ALA A 234 16.70 -6.41 4.74
C ALA A 234 16.03 -6.31 6.12
N LEU A 235 16.11 -5.14 6.75
CA LEU A 235 15.56 -4.88 8.09
C LEU A 235 14.04 -5.07 8.14
N PHE A 236 13.34 -4.64 7.08
CA PHE A 236 11.89 -4.70 6.97
C PHE A 236 11.42 -5.78 5.98
N SER A 237 12.25 -6.79 5.72
CA SER A 237 11.93 -7.89 4.81
C SER A 237 10.89 -8.84 5.39
N GLY A 238 9.82 -9.09 4.64
CA GLY A 238 8.72 -9.97 5.03
C GLY A 238 7.69 -9.27 5.95
N PRO A 239 7.01 -10.00 6.84
CA PRO A 239 5.99 -9.43 7.70
C PRO A 239 6.56 -8.44 8.70
N PHE A 240 5.85 -7.32 8.87
CA PHE A 240 6.21 -6.33 9.87
C PHE A 240 6.03 -6.89 11.29
N THR A 241 7.13 -6.97 12.02
CA THR A 241 7.17 -7.35 13.44
C THR A 241 7.09 -6.09 14.30
N THR A 242 6.16 -6.09 15.26
CA THR A 242 5.82 -4.93 16.09
C THR A 242 6.79 -4.63 17.21
N HIS A 243 7.48 -5.64 17.73
CA HIS A 243 8.30 -5.48 18.92
C HIS A 243 9.79 -5.33 18.60
N GLY A 244 10.25 -5.81 17.43
CA GLY A 244 11.66 -5.73 17.05
C GLY A 244 11.98 -6.52 15.80
N HIS A 245 13.24 -6.48 15.39
CA HIS A 245 13.76 -7.22 14.25
C HIS A 245 14.03 -8.67 14.64
N ILE A 246 13.55 -9.61 13.84
CA ILE A 246 13.69 -11.05 14.09
C ILE A 246 14.49 -11.67 12.96
N THR A 247 15.66 -12.21 13.30
CA THR A 247 16.47 -13.01 12.39
C THR A 247 16.30 -14.49 12.68
N GLU A 248 16.39 -15.31 11.64
CA GLU A 248 16.25 -16.76 11.77
C GLU A 248 17.54 -17.49 11.39
N SER A 249 17.81 -18.55 12.12
CA SER A 249 18.61 -19.67 11.59
C SER A 249 17.69 -20.70 10.95
N ALA A 250 18.21 -21.48 10.01
CA ALA A 250 17.44 -22.47 9.24
C ALA A 250 16.50 -23.28 10.14
N GLN A 251 15.18 -23.23 9.83
CA GLN A 251 14.15 -23.90 10.62
C GLN A 251 14.44 -25.40 10.70
N ARG A 252 14.52 -25.91 11.94
CA ARG A 252 14.72 -27.33 12.18
C ARG A 252 13.38 -28.05 12.17
N ALA A 253 13.36 -29.27 11.63
CA ALA A 253 12.21 -30.15 11.83
C ALA A 253 12.00 -30.37 13.35
N PRO A 254 10.76 -30.50 13.85
CA PRO A 254 10.48 -30.70 15.26
C PRO A 254 11.27 -31.87 15.89
N ASP A 255 11.48 -32.93 15.10
CA ASP A 255 12.17 -34.17 15.46
C ASP A 255 13.65 -34.21 15.00
N ALA A 256 14.21 -33.07 14.57
CA ALA A 256 15.60 -33.00 14.15
C ALA A 256 16.56 -33.34 15.30
N GLY A 257 17.61 -34.11 14.99
CA GLY A 257 18.66 -34.45 15.96
C GLY A 257 19.39 -33.21 16.48
N ILE A 258 19.76 -33.25 17.76
CA ILE A 258 20.42 -32.14 18.44
C ILE A 258 21.92 -32.13 18.09
N SER A 259 22.41 -30.99 17.56
CA SER A 259 23.82 -30.84 17.17
C SER A 259 24.69 -30.37 18.34
N LEU A 260 25.37 -31.32 18.99
CA LEU A 260 26.35 -31.02 20.05
C LEU A 260 27.48 -30.08 19.59
N PRO A 261 28.10 -30.22 18.40
CA PRO A 261 29.15 -29.30 17.95
C PRO A 261 28.68 -27.84 17.91
N ARG A 262 27.41 -27.61 17.57
CA ARG A 262 26.84 -26.27 17.54
C ARG A 262 26.65 -25.70 18.95
N LEU A 263 26.18 -26.52 19.89
CA LEU A 263 26.09 -26.13 21.31
C LEU A 263 27.48 -25.81 21.88
N ILE A 264 28.50 -26.63 21.59
CA ILE A 264 29.89 -26.35 21.97
C ILE A 264 30.36 -25.01 21.42
N GLY A 265 30.06 -24.72 20.15
CA GLY A 265 30.38 -23.43 19.52
C GLY A 265 29.71 -22.23 20.22
N LEU A 266 28.44 -22.36 20.60
CA LEU A 266 27.71 -21.33 21.35
C LEU A 266 28.30 -21.11 22.75
N ILE A 267 28.58 -22.20 23.47
CA ILE A 267 29.18 -22.14 24.81
C ILE A 267 30.55 -21.47 24.76
N ARG A 268 31.38 -21.79 23.76
CA ARG A 268 32.68 -21.12 23.55
C ARG A 268 32.57 -19.63 23.23
N GLY A 269 31.43 -19.18 22.70
CA GLY A 269 31.16 -17.77 22.44
C GLY A 269 30.72 -16.97 23.67
N VAL A 270 30.42 -17.64 24.80
CA VAL A 270 30.05 -16.97 26.05
C VAL A 270 31.29 -16.32 26.65
N ASP A 271 31.21 -15.00 26.86
CA ASP A 271 32.31 -14.25 27.48
C ASP A 271 32.66 -14.82 28.87
N GLY A 272 33.92 -15.24 29.01
CA GLY A 272 34.46 -15.91 30.19
C GLY A 272 34.65 -17.42 30.05
N VAL A 273 34.03 -18.09 29.07
CA VAL A 273 34.30 -19.51 28.80
C VAL A 273 35.64 -19.65 28.06
N ARG A 274 36.56 -20.42 28.64
CA ARG A 274 37.87 -20.68 28.04
C ARG A 274 37.85 -21.93 27.17
N GLN A 275 37.32 -23.02 27.72
CA GLN A 275 37.35 -24.32 27.05
C GLN A 275 36.15 -25.17 27.46
N VAL A 276 35.66 -25.96 26.50
CA VAL A 276 34.67 -27.02 26.74
C VAL A 276 35.40 -28.34 26.58
N HIS A 277 35.59 -29.07 27.68
CA HIS A 277 36.33 -30.33 27.71
C HIS A 277 35.44 -31.50 27.28
N MET A 278 34.21 -31.53 27.80
CA MET A 278 33.21 -32.54 27.47
C MET A 278 31.83 -31.91 27.48
N LEU A 279 30.98 -32.26 26.53
CA LEU A 279 29.58 -31.86 26.48
C LEU A 279 28.74 -32.95 25.82
N ASP A 280 27.70 -33.39 26.50
CA ASP A 280 26.68 -34.29 25.98
C ASP A 280 25.29 -33.90 26.53
N LEU A 281 24.25 -34.55 26.02
CA LEU A 281 22.88 -34.43 26.51
C LEU A 281 22.43 -35.73 27.16
N CYS A 282 21.75 -35.61 28.28
CA CYS A 282 21.24 -36.75 29.03
C CYS A 282 19.77 -36.60 29.44
N ASP A 283 19.15 -37.72 29.82
CA ASP A 283 17.84 -37.76 30.46
C ASP A 283 17.90 -37.33 31.94
N ALA A 284 16.76 -37.36 32.63
CA ALA A 284 16.69 -36.98 34.05
C ALA A 284 17.53 -37.89 34.95
N GLU A 285 17.82 -39.11 34.49
CA GLU A 285 18.63 -40.12 35.15
C GLU A 285 20.13 -40.01 34.80
N GLY A 286 20.53 -39.04 33.98
CA GLY A 286 21.93 -38.81 33.60
C GLY A 286 22.46 -39.79 32.56
N LYS A 287 21.60 -40.55 31.89
CA LYS A 287 21.99 -41.42 30.78
C LYS A 287 22.00 -40.62 29.48
N SER A 288 23.02 -40.81 28.66
CA SER A 288 23.13 -40.15 27.35
C SER A 288 21.84 -40.39 26.55
N ALA A 289 21.23 -39.30 26.12
CA ALA A 289 19.92 -39.28 25.48
C ALA A 289 20.03 -38.59 24.12
N ARG A 290 19.37 -39.17 23.12
CA ARG A 290 19.16 -38.55 21.81
C ARG A 290 17.67 -38.33 21.63
N LEU A 291 17.30 -37.35 20.83
CA LEU A 291 15.90 -37.18 20.43
C LEU A 291 15.49 -38.42 19.62
N HIS A 292 14.61 -39.25 20.17
CA HIS A 292 14.07 -40.43 19.51
C HIS A 292 12.64 -40.13 19.09
N GLY A 293 12.33 -40.21 17.80
CA GLY A 293 10.95 -40.17 17.30
C GLY A 293 10.18 -41.41 17.75
N ALA A 294 9.68 -41.42 18.99
CA ALA A 294 8.93 -42.54 19.53
C ALA A 294 7.50 -42.56 18.95
N GLY A 295 7.20 -43.57 18.12
CA GLY A 295 5.82 -43.95 17.79
C GLY A 295 4.99 -42.94 16.98
N GLY A 296 5.62 -42.12 16.14
CA GLY A 296 4.91 -41.17 15.26
C GLY A 296 4.42 -39.88 15.94
N LYS A 297 4.73 -39.67 17.22
CA LYS A 297 4.53 -38.37 17.89
C LYS A 297 5.70 -37.44 17.58
N ARG A 298 5.41 -36.21 17.14
CA ARG A 298 6.41 -35.14 16.98
C ARG A 298 6.71 -34.54 18.36
N LEU A 299 7.82 -34.97 18.96
CA LEU A 299 8.35 -34.42 20.22
C LEU A 299 9.40 -33.36 19.90
N VAL A 300 9.38 -32.24 20.64
CA VAL A 300 10.40 -31.20 20.55
C VAL A 300 11.28 -31.21 21.80
N PRO A 301 12.61 -31.00 21.67
CA PRO A 301 13.50 -31.05 22.80
C PRO A 301 13.29 -29.84 23.73
N ARG A 302 13.47 -30.05 25.04
CA ARG A 302 13.40 -29.03 26.07
C ARG A 302 14.60 -29.14 26.99
N LEU A 303 15.39 -28.07 27.11
CA LEU A 303 16.53 -28.06 28.02
C LEU A 303 16.07 -27.73 29.44
N CYS A 304 16.17 -28.70 30.34
CA CYS A 304 15.79 -28.56 31.73
C CYS A 304 16.96 -28.07 32.58
N PHE A 305 16.68 -27.07 33.42
CA PHE A 305 17.66 -26.58 34.38
C PHE A 305 17.66 -27.46 35.65
N PRO A 306 18.84 -27.88 36.17
CA PRO A 306 18.98 -28.87 37.24
C PRO A 306 18.12 -28.64 38.48
N ARG A 307 17.47 -29.68 39.03
CA ARG A 307 16.63 -29.56 40.24
C ARG A 307 17.12 -30.37 41.43
N ASN A 308 17.36 -31.66 41.23
CA ASN A 308 17.84 -32.55 42.29
C ASN A 308 19.37 -32.57 42.37
N GLU A 309 19.92 -33.09 43.46
CA GLU A 309 21.38 -33.13 43.68
C GLU A 309 22.14 -33.85 42.55
N ARG A 310 21.53 -34.90 41.98
CA ARG A 310 22.12 -35.61 40.84
C ARG A 310 22.28 -34.71 39.62
N GLN A 311 21.21 -34.00 39.25
CA GLN A 311 21.19 -33.10 38.10
C GLN A 311 22.14 -31.92 38.28
N LYS A 312 22.26 -31.39 39.50
CA LYS A 312 23.19 -30.29 39.82
C LYS A 312 24.65 -30.65 39.53
N ARG A 313 24.99 -31.95 39.62
CA ARG A 313 26.33 -32.49 39.38
C ARG A 313 26.59 -32.91 37.92
N MET A 314 25.59 -32.84 37.03
CA MET A 314 25.72 -33.28 35.63
C MET A 314 26.63 -32.35 34.80
N LEU A 315 26.44 -31.03 34.92
CA LEU A 315 27.27 -30.03 34.26
C LEU A 315 28.21 -29.39 35.29
N ARG A 316 29.51 -29.66 35.15
CA ARG A 316 30.57 -29.10 35.98
C ARG A 316 31.20 -27.89 35.30
N VAL A 317 31.23 -26.78 36.01
CA VAL A 317 31.88 -25.56 35.55
C VAL A 317 33.05 -25.26 36.49
N HIS A 318 34.26 -25.41 35.98
CA HIS A 318 35.51 -25.27 36.70
C HIS A 318 35.98 -23.82 36.63
N PHE A 319 36.13 -23.17 37.79
CA PHE A 319 36.58 -21.78 37.90
C PHE A 319 38.02 -21.74 38.40
N MET A 320 38.94 -21.29 37.55
CA MET A 320 40.34 -21.08 37.98
C MET A 320 40.43 -19.85 38.88
N GLY A 321 40.65 -20.09 40.18
CA GLY A 321 40.81 -19.04 41.20
C GLY A 321 40.61 -19.49 42.66
N GLN A 322 40.05 -20.68 42.91
CA GLN A 322 40.04 -21.30 44.24
C GLN A 322 41.11 -22.40 44.27
N THR A 323 42.17 -22.17 45.04
CA THR A 323 43.19 -23.18 45.34
C THR A 323 42.58 -24.32 46.14
N ALA A 324 42.29 -25.44 45.49
CA ALA A 324 42.14 -26.72 46.17
C ALA A 324 43.53 -27.14 46.70
N GLY A 325 43.69 -27.12 48.03
CA GLY A 325 44.76 -27.84 48.70
C GLY A 325 44.47 -29.34 48.66
N PRO A 326 45.50 -30.20 48.69
CA PRO A 326 45.33 -31.63 48.49
C PRO A 326 44.76 -32.33 49.72
N ASP A 327 43.87 -33.28 49.45
CA ASP A 327 43.51 -34.45 50.27
C ASP A 327 42.97 -34.20 51.69
N ASN A 328 41.66 -34.01 51.81
CA ASN A 328 40.89 -34.49 52.96
C ASN A 328 39.59 -35.14 52.47
N ASP A 329 39.42 -36.43 52.77
CA ASP A 329 38.24 -37.26 52.47
C ASP A 329 36.96 -36.84 53.25
N ASP A 330 36.95 -35.66 53.88
CA ASP A 330 35.81 -35.06 54.60
C ASP A 330 35.09 -33.94 53.80
N ASP A 331 35.54 -33.62 52.58
CA ASP A 331 35.10 -32.43 51.80
C ASP A 331 33.81 -32.62 50.95
N ASP A 332 33.24 -33.82 50.89
CA ASP A 332 32.11 -34.14 49.99
C ASP A 332 30.79 -33.39 50.34
N GLU A 333 30.61 -32.95 51.60
CA GLU A 333 29.46 -32.14 52.03
C GLU A 333 29.66 -30.63 51.74
N SER A 334 30.88 -30.11 51.88
CA SER A 334 31.18 -28.68 51.65
C SER A 334 31.08 -28.31 50.17
N ASP A 335 31.47 -29.22 49.28
CA ASP A 335 31.42 -29.04 47.83
C ASP A 335 29.97 -29.12 47.29
N ALA A 336 29.11 -29.92 47.94
CA ALA A 336 27.69 -30.03 47.61
C ALA A 336 26.92 -28.72 47.89
N ASP A 337 27.21 -28.07 49.02
CA ASP A 337 26.60 -26.79 49.38
C ASP A 337 27.05 -25.66 48.45
N ALA A 338 28.33 -25.63 48.07
CA ALA A 338 28.87 -24.66 47.12
C ALA A 338 28.22 -24.78 45.74
N VAL A 339 28.08 -26.00 45.21
CA VAL A 339 27.38 -26.27 43.94
C VAL A 339 25.90 -25.88 44.05
N SER A 340 25.23 -26.22 45.15
CA SER A 340 23.82 -25.85 45.36
C SER A 340 23.62 -24.33 45.41
N ALA A 341 24.53 -23.59 46.05
CA ALA A 341 24.52 -22.12 46.07
C ALA A 341 24.76 -21.51 44.69
N LEU A 342 25.71 -22.04 43.92
CA LEU A 342 25.98 -21.62 42.54
C LEU A 342 24.74 -21.80 41.65
N ILE A 343 24.15 -23.00 41.66
CA ILE A 343 22.97 -23.33 40.84
C ILE A 343 21.77 -22.47 41.24
N SER A 344 21.61 -22.18 42.53
CA SER A 344 20.52 -21.32 43.03
C SER A 344 20.66 -19.88 42.54
N ARG A 345 21.88 -19.32 42.57
CA ARG A 345 22.15 -17.99 42.00
C ARG A 345 22.02 -17.98 40.47
N ALA A 346 22.47 -19.04 39.81
CA ALA A 346 22.35 -19.19 38.36
C ALA A 346 20.88 -19.27 37.92
N ARG A 347 20.00 -19.88 38.73
CA ARG A 347 18.54 -19.84 38.50
C ARG A 347 18.01 -18.42 38.49
N ILE A 348 18.43 -17.59 39.45
CA ILE A 348 17.98 -16.20 39.54
C ILE A 348 18.41 -15.42 38.30
N ASN A 349 19.67 -15.56 37.89
CA ASN A 349 20.20 -14.95 36.67
C ASN A 349 19.47 -15.45 35.41
N LEU A 350 19.20 -16.75 35.31
CA LEU A 350 18.44 -17.31 34.18
C LEU A 350 17.01 -16.76 34.13
N ASN A 351 16.33 -16.69 35.27
CA ASN A 351 14.98 -16.10 35.34
C ASN A 351 15.00 -14.62 34.91
N LYS A 352 16.06 -13.89 35.26
CA LYS A 352 16.28 -12.51 34.82
C LYS A 352 16.44 -12.43 33.30
N LEU A 353 17.32 -13.24 32.70
CA LEU A 353 17.52 -13.29 31.24
C LEU A 353 16.22 -13.65 30.50
N GLN A 354 15.48 -14.65 31.00
CA GLN A 354 14.19 -15.04 30.43
C GLN A 354 13.14 -13.94 30.55
N PHE A 355 13.14 -13.20 31.66
CA PHE A 355 12.25 -12.05 31.85
C PHE A 355 12.60 -10.92 30.88
N GLU A 356 13.87 -10.56 30.75
CA GLU A 356 14.33 -9.52 29.82
C GLU A 356 13.98 -9.87 28.37
N ALA A 357 14.21 -11.12 27.94
CA ALA A 357 13.83 -11.59 26.60
C ALA A 357 12.32 -11.53 26.35
N ARG A 358 11.49 -11.86 27.35
CA ARG A 358 10.02 -11.75 27.26
C ARG A 358 9.55 -10.31 27.25
N ALA A 359 10.15 -9.45 28.08
CA ALA A 359 9.81 -8.04 28.17
C ALA A 359 10.12 -7.32 26.84
N LEU A 360 11.22 -7.68 26.18
CA LEU A 360 11.59 -7.17 24.88
C LEU A 360 10.52 -7.48 23.82
N ARG A 361 9.97 -8.71 23.84
CA ARG A 361 8.87 -9.16 22.95
C ARG A 361 7.48 -8.60 23.31
N GLN A 362 7.37 -7.76 24.33
CA GLN A 362 6.12 -7.12 24.74
C GLN A 362 6.17 -5.60 24.59
N ARG A 363 7.35 -5.03 24.34
CA ARG A 363 7.54 -3.60 24.15
C ARG A 363 7.47 -3.27 22.66
N HIS A 364 6.59 -2.36 22.28
CA HIS A 364 6.56 -1.83 20.92
C HIS A 364 7.90 -1.19 20.55
N ALA A 365 8.40 -1.52 19.36
CA ALA A 365 9.63 -0.93 18.86
C ALA A 365 9.46 0.57 18.59
N SER A 366 10.49 1.35 18.94
CA SER A 366 10.63 2.72 18.43
C SER A 366 11.27 2.68 17.05
N LEU A 367 10.71 3.44 16.10
CA LEU A 367 11.22 3.54 14.73
C LEU A 367 11.69 4.96 14.37
N GLU A 368 11.60 5.91 15.31
CA GLU A 368 11.80 7.34 15.07
C GLU A 368 13.19 7.66 14.50
N HIS A 369 14.20 6.84 14.82
CA HIS A 369 15.60 7.06 14.44
C HIS A 369 16.08 6.19 13.25
N LEU A 370 15.19 5.43 12.60
CA LEU A 370 15.60 4.47 11.56
C LEU A 370 15.69 5.05 10.15
N GLY A 371 15.15 6.25 9.93
CA GLY A 371 15.17 6.93 8.63
C GLY A 371 15.37 8.42 8.80
N GLU A 372 16.47 8.94 8.23
CA GLU A 372 16.68 10.38 8.15
C GLU A 372 15.86 10.94 6.98
N ILE A 373 14.86 11.77 7.29
CA ILE A 373 14.18 12.57 6.28
C ILE A 373 15.10 13.73 5.92
N PRO A 374 15.50 13.90 4.65
CA PRO A 374 16.34 15.01 4.26
C PRO A 374 15.61 16.34 4.53
N ALA A 375 16.30 17.28 5.16
CA ALA A 375 15.78 18.63 5.37
C ALA A 375 16.25 19.56 4.24
N GLY A 376 15.31 20.33 3.71
CA GLY A 376 15.62 21.43 2.80
C GLY A 376 16.14 22.64 3.57
N ALA A 377 16.78 23.55 2.84
CA ALA A 377 17.30 24.80 3.40
C ALA A 377 16.21 25.87 3.63
N GLY A 378 14.95 25.60 3.27
CA GLY A 378 13.83 26.54 3.41
C GLY A 378 13.96 27.81 2.56
N GLN A 379 14.76 27.75 1.50
CA GLN A 379 15.09 28.90 0.66
C GLN A 379 13.86 29.38 -0.13
N PRO A 380 13.56 30.69 -0.17
CA PRO A 380 12.41 31.19 -0.92
C PRO A 380 12.70 31.17 -2.42
N LEU A 381 11.98 30.34 -3.18
CA LEU A 381 12.18 30.17 -4.63
C LEU A 381 11.49 31.24 -5.48
N ALA A 382 10.31 31.71 -5.06
CA ALA A 382 9.46 32.60 -5.85
C ALA A 382 9.91 34.08 -5.93
N PRO A 383 10.46 34.72 -4.89
CA PRO A 383 10.72 36.16 -4.91
C PRO A 383 11.61 36.57 -6.08
N TYR A 384 11.18 37.60 -6.79
CA TYR A 384 11.84 38.14 -7.97
C TYR A 384 12.38 39.56 -7.69
N TYR A 385 13.61 39.82 -8.12
CA TYR A 385 14.25 41.13 -8.03
C TYR A 385 14.56 41.66 -9.43
N SER A 386 14.03 42.84 -9.76
CA SER A 386 14.12 43.37 -11.13
C SER A 386 15.54 43.79 -11.52
N ILE A 387 15.94 43.50 -12.76
CA ILE A 387 17.23 43.95 -13.31
C ILE A 387 17.24 45.47 -13.53
N GLN A 388 16.06 46.09 -13.60
CA GLN A 388 15.93 47.53 -13.77
C GLN A 388 16.58 48.32 -12.63
N HIS A 389 16.67 47.74 -11.42
CA HIS A 389 17.40 48.33 -10.30
C HIS A 389 18.91 48.47 -10.55
N GLN A 390 19.46 47.63 -11.43
CA GLN A 390 20.91 47.54 -11.70
C GLN A 390 21.34 48.43 -12.87
N PHE A 391 20.40 48.98 -13.63
CA PHE A 391 20.73 49.95 -14.68
C PHE A 391 21.32 51.24 -14.08
N PRO A 392 22.26 51.89 -14.80
CA PRO A 392 22.77 53.20 -14.40
C PRO A 392 21.64 54.23 -14.25
N ALA A 393 21.75 55.10 -13.24
CA ALA A 393 20.70 56.09 -12.91
C ALA A 393 20.30 57.01 -14.07
N ILE A 394 21.19 57.24 -15.05
CA ILE A 394 20.90 58.03 -16.24
C ILE A 394 19.76 57.46 -17.11
N TYR A 395 19.48 56.17 -17.02
CA TYR A 395 18.36 55.53 -17.73
C TYR A 395 17.00 55.86 -17.11
N GLY A 396 16.96 56.33 -15.86
CA GLY A 396 15.74 56.75 -15.18
C GLY A 396 14.73 55.64 -14.86
N ILE A 397 15.14 54.37 -14.98
CA ILE A 397 14.25 53.20 -14.77
C ILE A 397 14.45 52.49 -13.44
N ASN A 398 15.59 52.71 -12.78
CA ASN A 398 15.91 52.12 -11.48
C ASN A 398 15.17 52.84 -10.34
N ALA A 399 15.46 52.45 -9.09
CA ALA A 399 14.82 53.02 -7.90
C ALA A 399 14.96 54.54 -7.72
N TYR A 400 15.97 55.18 -8.35
CA TYR A 400 16.11 56.65 -8.32
C TYR A 400 15.11 57.34 -9.24
N GLY A 401 14.64 56.65 -10.28
CA GLY A 401 13.67 57.15 -11.25
C GLY A 401 14.15 58.38 -12.03
N VAL A 402 13.21 59.06 -12.67
CA VAL A 402 13.43 60.35 -13.33
C VAL A 402 13.07 61.46 -12.35
N PRO A 403 13.92 62.49 -12.13
CA PRO A 403 13.60 63.62 -11.26
C PRO A 403 12.29 64.29 -11.64
N ALA A 404 11.45 64.66 -10.66
CA ALA A 404 10.14 65.27 -10.91
C ALA A 404 10.20 66.62 -11.66
N SER A 405 11.38 67.26 -11.67
CA SER A 405 11.65 68.50 -12.43
C SER A 405 12.02 68.26 -13.89
N ALA A 406 12.19 67.01 -14.33
CA ALA A 406 12.58 66.69 -15.70
C ALA A 406 11.44 66.93 -16.69
N PRO A 407 11.75 67.19 -17.98
CA PRO A 407 10.73 67.33 -19.02
C PRO A 407 9.81 66.11 -19.12
N PRO A 408 8.52 66.27 -19.49
CA PRO A 408 7.59 65.15 -19.66
C PRO A 408 8.08 64.08 -20.64
N GLU A 409 8.85 64.47 -21.66
CA GLU A 409 9.48 63.56 -22.62
C GLU A 409 10.46 62.58 -21.95
N THR A 410 11.25 63.04 -20.98
CA THR A 410 12.18 62.18 -20.22
C THR A 410 11.42 61.12 -19.42
N HIS A 411 10.31 61.50 -18.80
CA HIS A 411 9.42 60.55 -18.12
C HIS A 411 8.79 59.55 -19.10
N ALA A 412 8.40 60.00 -20.30
CA ALA A 412 7.84 59.13 -21.33
C ALA A 412 8.87 58.11 -21.85
N HIS A 413 10.10 58.53 -22.13
CA HIS A 413 11.18 57.63 -22.57
C HIS A 413 11.54 56.59 -21.51
N ALA A 414 11.63 56.99 -20.24
CA ALA A 414 11.85 56.05 -19.15
C ALA A 414 10.72 55.01 -19.06
N ARG A 415 9.45 55.44 -19.13
CA ARG A 415 8.29 54.53 -19.15
C ARG A 415 8.29 53.59 -20.35
N GLN A 416 8.68 54.08 -21.53
CA GLN A 416 8.78 53.25 -22.73
C GLN A 416 9.86 52.16 -22.57
N LEU A 417 11.01 52.50 -22.01
CA LEU A 417 12.06 51.53 -21.72
C LEU A 417 11.63 50.51 -20.65
N LYS A 418 10.96 50.96 -19.58
CA LYS A 418 10.38 50.05 -18.57
C LYS A 418 9.42 49.05 -19.22
N ALA A 419 8.52 49.53 -20.08
CA ALA A 419 7.57 48.69 -20.80
C ALA A 419 8.26 47.72 -21.77
N TYR A 420 9.34 48.13 -22.42
CA TYR A 420 10.15 47.25 -23.27
C TYR A 420 10.79 46.11 -22.45
N LEU A 421 11.38 46.42 -21.30
CA LEU A 421 12.04 45.43 -20.44
C LEU A 421 11.06 44.49 -19.72
N TYR A 422 9.82 44.94 -19.47
CA TYR A 422 8.78 44.18 -18.78
C TYR A 422 8.58 42.77 -19.36
N VAL A 423 8.63 42.60 -20.68
CA VAL A 423 8.41 41.29 -21.32
C VAL A 423 9.46 40.27 -20.88
N PHE A 424 10.72 40.67 -20.76
CA PHE A 424 11.81 39.80 -20.32
C PHE A 424 11.70 39.51 -18.81
N GLU A 425 11.40 40.55 -18.03
CA GLU A 425 11.22 40.47 -16.57
C GLU A 425 10.09 39.49 -16.19
N GLN A 426 8.95 39.58 -16.88
CA GLN A 426 7.79 38.72 -16.62
C GLN A 426 8.10 37.24 -16.91
N VAL A 427 8.92 36.93 -17.91
CA VAL A 427 9.36 35.56 -18.21
C VAL A 427 10.24 35.02 -17.08
N MET A 428 11.19 35.82 -16.59
CA MET A 428 12.08 35.43 -15.49
C MET A 428 11.34 35.28 -14.16
N ALA A 429 10.41 36.20 -13.85
CA ALA A 429 9.54 36.09 -12.68
C ALA A 429 8.66 34.83 -12.76
N ASN A 430 8.06 34.54 -13.92
CA ASN A 430 7.30 33.31 -14.11
C ASN A 430 8.19 32.07 -13.95
N TYR A 431 9.44 32.09 -14.42
CA TYR A 431 10.36 30.97 -14.22
C TYR A 431 10.57 30.65 -12.74
N LEU A 432 10.86 31.66 -11.92
CA LEU A 432 10.99 31.48 -10.46
C LEU A 432 9.71 30.98 -9.81
N GLN A 433 8.55 31.47 -10.27
CA GLN A 433 7.27 30.96 -9.79
C GLN A 433 7.05 29.49 -10.18
N ASN A 434 7.53 29.07 -11.36
CA ASN A 434 7.49 27.67 -11.78
C ASN A 434 8.40 26.78 -10.94
N LEU A 435 9.59 27.26 -10.55
CA LEU A 435 10.46 26.55 -9.61
C LEU A 435 9.77 26.35 -8.25
N ALA A 436 9.15 27.40 -7.72
CA ALA A 436 8.37 27.30 -6.49
C ALA A 436 7.16 26.35 -6.61
N GLY A 437 6.62 26.20 -7.82
CA GLY A 437 5.50 25.31 -8.12
C GLY A 437 5.87 23.83 -8.28
N ILE A 438 7.16 23.47 -8.27
CA ILE A 438 7.61 22.07 -8.42
C ILE A 438 6.97 21.17 -7.36
N ALA A 439 6.98 21.58 -6.09
CA ALA A 439 6.34 20.84 -4.99
C ALA A 439 4.85 20.55 -5.28
N SER A 440 4.11 21.52 -5.84
CA SER A 440 2.70 21.33 -6.19
C SER A 440 2.54 20.34 -7.36
N VAL A 441 3.40 20.41 -8.37
CA VAL A 441 3.36 19.51 -9.54
C VAL A 441 3.76 18.08 -9.19
N PHE A 442 4.65 17.88 -8.22
CA PHE A 442 5.06 16.58 -7.68
C PHE A 442 4.25 16.21 -6.42
N SER A 443 2.96 16.47 -6.42
CA SER A 443 2.08 16.13 -5.29
C SER A 443 0.99 15.13 -5.66
N ILE A 444 0.25 14.61 -4.68
CA ILE A 444 -1.01 13.87 -4.89
C ILE A 444 -2.25 14.77 -4.82
N ASP A 445 -2.07 16.09 -4.89
CA ASP A 445 -3.16 17.06 -4.86
C ASP A 445 -4.11 16.87 -6.06
N THR A 446 -5.36 16.52 -5.77
CA THR A 446 -6.45 16.32 -6.74
C THR A 446 -7.06 17.64 -7.20
N ASP A 447 -6.89 18.72 -6.43
CA ASP A 447 -7.46 20.04 -6.70
C ASP A 447 -6.53 20.90 -7.57
N LEU A 448 -5.33 20.39 -7.89
CA LEU A 448 -4.41 21.07 -8.79
C LEU A 448 -5.02 21.18 -10.19
N THR A 449 -5.04 22.40 -10.73
CA THR A 449 -5.64 22.70 -12.05
C THR A 449 -4.64 23.25 -13.06
N GLN A 450 -3.37 23.38 -12.69
CA GLN A 450 -2.30 23.95 -13.53
C GLN A 450 -0.94 23.33 -13.20
N SER A 451 -0.06 23.27 -14.20
CA SER A 451 1.32 22.79 -14.14
C SER A 451 2.34 23.88 -14.46
N TYR A 452 1.86 25.00 -14.99
CA TYR A 452 2.64 26.21 -15.10
C TYR A 452 2.05 27.32 -14.26
N PHE A 453 2.92 28.03 -13.56
CA PHE A 453 2.57 29.09 -12.65
C PHE A 453 3.10 30.44 -13.15
N SER A 454 2.47 31.50 -12.66
CA SER A 454 2.82 32.87 -12.98
C SER A 454 2.75 33.75 -11.73
N GLN A 455 3.50 34.85 -11.70
CA GLN A 455 3.40 35.86 -10.65
C GLN A 455 3.32 37.24 -11.27
N THR A 456 2.48 38.12 -10.72
CA THR A 456 2.39 39.50 -11.18
C THR A 456 3.53 40.34 -10.62
N LEU A 457 4.15 41.14 -11.48
CA LEU A 457 5.12 42.15 -11.05
C LEU A 457 4.37 43.34 -10.45
N ASN A 458 4.83 43.84 -9.32
CA ASN A 458 4.26 45.00 -8.63
C ASN A 458 5.36 46.01 -8.30
N ASN A 459 4.97 47.15 -7.72
CA ASN A 459 5.92 48.22 -7.39
C ASN A 459 6.99 47.81 -6.35
N ALA A 460 6.76 46.74 -5.58
CA ALA A 460 7.77 46.22 -4.66
C ALA A 460 8.89 45.44 -5.39
N MET A 461 8.57 44.80 -6.51
CA MET A 461 9.53 44.05 -7.31
C MET A 461 10.20 44.94 -8.38
N LEU A 462 9.40 45.77 -9.05
CA LEU A 462 9.81 46.61 -10.17
C LEU A 462 9.34 48.05 -9.95
N PRO A 463 10.25 49.06 -9.95
CA PRO A 463 9.88 50.45 -9.66
C PRO A 463 8.82 51.00 -10.62
N ASP A 464 7.74 51.59 -10.09
CA ASP A 464 6.67 52.26 -10.84
C ASP A 464 6.14 51.48 -12.06
N ILE A 465 5.93 50.16 -11.92
CA ILE A 465 5.35 49.32 -12.96
C ILE A 465 3.83 49.43 -13.04
N GLU A 466 3.16 49.58 -11.91
CA GLU A 466 1.68 49.56 -11.84
C GLU A 466 1.00 50.61 -12.72
N PRO A 467 1.51 51.85 -12.87
CA PRO A 467 0.95 52.82 -13.80
C PRO A 467 1.01 52.43 -15.28
N LEU A 468 1.80 51.40 -15.64
CA LEU A 468 1.87 50.85 -17.00
C LEU A 468 0.80 49.78 -17.26
N TYR A 469 0.13 49.29 -16.22
CA TYR A 469 -0.95 48.32 -16.38
C TYR A 469 -2.25 49.00 -16.83
N THR A 470 -2.94 48.33 -17.75
CA THR A 470 -4.25 48.79 -18.23
C THR A 470 -5.39 48.43 -17.27
N ARG A 471 -5.09 47.67 -16.21
CA ARG A 471 -6.02 47.07 -15.25
C ARG A 471 -5.40 47.09 -13.86
N GLU A 472 -6.24 47.01 -12.84
CA GLU A 472 -5.80 46.89 -11.46
C GLU A 472 -4.96 45.61 -11.25
N PRO A 473 -4.00 45.59 -10.31
CA PRO A 473 -3.06 44.48 -10.13
C PRO A 473 -3.72 43.09 -9.98
N ASP A 474 -4.82 42.99 -9.22
CA ASP A 474 -5.54 41.72 -9.03
C ASP A 474 -6.20 41.21 -10.32
N GLN A 475 -6.73 42.13 -11.12
CA GLN A 475 -7.33 41.80 -12.42
C GLN A 475 -6.25 41.36 -13.41
N MET A 476 -5.08 42.02 -13.38
CA MET A 476 -3.93 41.63 -14.18
C MET A 476 -3.46 40.20 -13.81
N ALA A 477 -3.44 39.85 -12.52
CA ALA A 477 -3.09 38.50 -12.07
C ALA A 477 -4.04 37.44 -12.61
N GLN A 478 -5.34 37.69 -12.50
CA GLN A 478 -6.37 36.78 -13.02
C GLN A 478 -6.25 36.55 -14.52
N GLU A 479 -5.86 37.58 -15.27
CA GLU A 479 -5.71 37.50 -16.71
C GLU A 479 -4.43 36.81 -17.15
N LEU A 480 -3.31 37.08 -16.46
CA LEU A 480 -2.07 36.37 -16.69
C LEU A 480 -2.26 34.87 -16.46
N ASP A 481 -2.94 34.50 -15.36
CA ASP A 481 -3.33 33.12 -15.09
C ASP A 481 -4.28 32.56 -16.15
N ALA A 482 -5.27 33.31 -16.62
CA ALA A 482 -6.17 32.88 -17.68
C ALA A 482 -5.44 32.62 -19.01
N ILE A 483 -4.51 33.51 -19.39
CA ILE A 483 -3.64 33.34 -20.56
C ILE A 483 -2.77 32.09 -20.39
N ARG A 484 -2.17 31.91 -19.20
CA ARG A 484 -1.29 30.80 -18.91
C ARG A 484 -2.03 29.46 -18.95
N ARG A 485 -3.19 29.35 -18.30
CA ARG A 485 -4.03 28.15 -18.30
C ARG A 485 -4.43 27.72 -19.71
N ARG A 486 -4.66 28.67 -20.64
CA ARG A 486 -4.95 28.34 -22.05
C ARG A 486 -3.78 27.69 -22.77
N LEU A 487 -2.55 28.02 -22.36
CA LEU A 487 -1.31 27.52 -22.96
C LEU A 487 -0.70 26.35 -22.17
N ASP A 488 -1.25 26.02 -21.01
CA ASP A 488 -0.75 24.97 -20.14
C ASP A 488 -1.25 23.60 -20.61
N PRO A 489 -0.37 22.69 -21.08
CA PRO A 489 -0.73 21.30 -21.32
C PRO A 489 -0.81 20.55 -19.99
N PHE A 490 -1.67 21.04 -19.08
CA PHE A 490 -1.74 20.60 -17.69
C PHE A 490 -1.94 19.09 -17.59
N GLU A 491 -2.96 18.56 -18.25
CA GLU A 491 -3.34 17.15 -18.20
C GLU A 491 -2.18 16.24 -18.58
N ASP A 492 -1.50 16.53 -19.70
CA ASP A 492 -0.38 15.74 -20.23
C ASP A 492 0.89 15.88 -19.36
N ARG A 493 1.20 17.08 -18.87
CA ARG A 493 2.35 17.28 -17.96
C ARG A 493 2.13 16.61 -16.62
N ARG A 494 0.94 16.77 -16.05
CA ARG A 494 0.56 16.17 -14.77
C ARG A 494 0.57 14.65 -14.88
N GLU A 495 0.02 14.10 -15.96
CA GLU A 495 0.05 12.66 -16.23
C GLU A 495 1.48 12.10 -16.23
N ARG A 496 2.41 12.73 -16.94
CA ARG A 496 3.82 12.28 -16.97
C ARG A 496 4.49 12.33 -15.60
N VAL A 497 4.19 13.33 -14.79
CA VAL A 497 4.76 13.44 -13.44
C VAL A 497 4.25 12.31 -12.55
N ILE A 498 2.94 12.03 -12.59
CA ILE A 498 2.38 10.89 -11.84
C ILE A 498 2.95 9.55 -12.35
N ASP A 499 3.20 9.40 -13.66
CA ASP A 499 3.86 8.21 -14.19
C ASP A 499 5.29 8.04 -13.65
N VAL A 500 6.04 9.13 -13.50
CA VAL A 500 7.37 9.09 -12.86
C VAL A 500 7.24 8.68 -11.39
N MET A 501 6.26 9.22 -10.66
CA MET A 501 6.02 8.86 -9.25
C MET A 501 5.62 7.40 -9.09
N LEU A 502 4.79 6.85 -9.98
CA LEU A 502 4.46 5.41 -9.99
C LEU A 502 5.69 4.56 -10.33
N ALA A 503 6.52 4.99 -11.27
CA ALA A 503 7.72 4.29 -11.68
C ALA A 503 8.77 4.20 -10.55
N MET A 504 8.81 5.16 -9.62
CA MET A 504 9.64 5.07 -8.40
C MET A 504 9.34 3.82 -7.57
N TYR A 505 8.10 3.33 -7.63
CA TYR A 505 7.64 2.12 -6.95
C TYR A 505 7.61 0.88 -7.86
N GLY A 506 8.19 0.98 -9.07
CA GLY A 506 8.20 -0.12 -10.04
C GLY A 506 6.85 -0.39 -10.70
N GLU A 507 5.88 0.52 -10.59
CA GLU A 507 4.53 0.36 -11.14
C GLU A 507 4.34 1.19 -12.42
N CYS A 508 3.47 0.71 -13.31
CA CYS A 508 3.10 1.40 -14.55
C CYS A 508 1.61 1.25 -14.81
N TYR A 509 0.94 2.35 -15.20
CA TYR A 509 -0.50 2.33 -15.47
C TYR A 509 -0.85 3.10 -16.76
N THR A 510 -0.77 2.43 -17.92
CA THR A 510 -0.88 3.08 -19.24
C THR A 510 -2.28 3.54 -19.65
N GLN A 511 -3.35 2.99 -19.04
CA GLN A 511 -4.77 3.35 -19.22
C GLN A 511 -5.31 3.42 -20.68
N GLN A 512 -4.58 2.91 -21.68
CA GLN A 512 -4.99 2.96 -23.08
C GLN A 512 -6.30 2.20 -23.33
N ALA A 513 -6.49 1.06 -22.66
CA ALA A 513 -7.73 0.30 -22.71
C ALA A 513 -8.92 1.08 -22.12
N LEU A 514 -8.73 1.76 -20.99
CA LEU A 514 -9.78 2.59 -20.37
C LEU A 514 -10.20 3.75 -21.28
N ARG A 515 -9.26 4.34 -22.02
CA ARG A 515 -9.57 5.35 -23.06
C ARG A 515 -10.43 4.77 -24.18
N LYS A 516 -10.13 3.55 -24.64
CA LYS A 516 -10.90 2.86 -25.67
C LYS A 516 -12.34 2.59 -25.22
N PHE A 517 -12.52 2.19 -23.97
CA PHE A 517 -13.82 1.82 -23.39
C PHE A 517 -14.52 2.99 -22.66
N ASN A 518 -14.16 4.23 -22.98
CA ASN A 518 -14.78 5.40 -22.38
C ASN A 518 -16.21 5.62 -22.91
N ALA A 519 -17.19 5.08 -22.19
CA ALA A 519 -18.62 5.29 -22.46
C ALA A 519 -19.20 6.53 -21.75
N TYR A 520 -18.48 7.10 -20.77
CA TYR A 520 -19.06 8.02 -19.78
C TYR A 520 -18.61 9.49 -19.93
N PHE A 521 -17.44 9.73 -20.49
CA PHE A 521 -16.81 11.04 -20.54
C PHE A 521 -16.58 11.50 -21.99
N PRO A 522 -17.60 12.03 -22.67
CA PRO A 522 -17.49 12.41 -24.09
C PRO A 522 -16.63 13.66 -24.33
N VAL A 523 -16.38 14.46 -23.29
CA VAL A 523 -15.55 15.67 -23.35
C VAL A 523 -14.12 15.29 -23.01
N ARG A 524 -13.16 15.71 -23.84
CA ARG A 524 -11.73 15.40 -23.67
C ARG A 524 -11.22 15.72 -22.26
N GLN A 525 -11.53 16.92 -21.75
CA GLN A 525 -11.07 17.38 -20.44
C GLN A 525 -11.58 16.49 -19.30
N THR A 526 -12.87 16.15 -19.29
CA THR A 526 -13.42 15.29 -18.22
C THR A 526 -12.94 13.86 -18.32
N MET A 527 -12.64 13.36 -19.52
CA MET A 527 -11.98 12.07 -19.70
C MET A 527 -10.56 12.09 -19.11
N HIS A 528 -9.74 13.10 -19.42
CA HIS A 528 -8.39 13.20 -18.86
C HIS A 528 -8.40 13.35 -17.34
N ALA A 529 -9.33 14.13 -16.78
CA ALA A 529 -9.50 14.23 -15.33
C ALA A 529 -9.79 12.87 -14.68
N TRP A 530 -10.71 12.08 -15.26
CA TRP A 530 -11.00 10.72 -14.78
C TRP A 530 -9.79 9.77 -14.87
N LEU A 531 -9.02 9.84 -15.96
CA LEU A 531 -7.79 9.04 -16.12
C LEU A 531 -6.72 9.41 -15.09
N LEU A 532 -6.54 10.71 -14.85
CA LEU A 532 -5.62 11.21 -13.84
C LEU A 532 -6.04 10.76 -12.43
N ASP A 533 -7.34 10.86 -12.12
CA ASP A 533 -7.89 10.40 -10.84
C ASP A 533 -7.62 8.90 -10.59
N ASN A 534 -7.79 8.05 -11.62
CA ASN A 534 -7.42 6.63 -11.53
C ASN A 534 -5.92 6.42 -11.19
N LYS A 535 -5.00 7.24 -11.74
CA LYS A 535 -3.56 7.13 -11.44
C LYS A 535 -3.25 7.63 -10.03
N LEU A 536 -3.85 8.75 -9.62
CA LEU A 536 -3.73 9.27 -8.26
C LEU A 536 -4.26 8.27 -7.23
N ALA A 537 -5.41 7.65 -7.50
CA ALA A 537 -5.98 6.64 -6.63
C ALA A 537 -5.07 5.42 -6.45
N PHE A 538 -4.31 5.03 -7.49
CA PHE A 538 -3.26 4.01 -7.41
C PHE A 538 -2.14 4.50 -6.49
N LEU A 539 -1.57 5.66 -6.80
CA LEU A 539 -0.40 6.20 -6.11
C LEU A 539 -0.67 6.45 -4.62
N THR A 540 -1.82 7.03 -4.25
CA THR A 540 -2.21 7.25 -2.86
C THR A 540 -2.36 5.94 -2.07
N ARG A 541 -2.60 4.81 -2.74
CA ARG A 541 -2.77 3.49 -2.10
C ARG A 541 -1.56 2.59 -2.27
N ILE A 542 -0.44 3.10 -2.80
CA ILE A 542 0.70 2.28 -3.24
C ILE A 542 1.23 1.36 -2.15
N VAL A 543 1.38 1.87 -0.91
CA VAL A 543 1.83 1.09 0.25
C VAL A 543 0.97 -0.15 0.46
N VAL A 544 -0.35 0.05 0.49
CA VAL A 544 -1.28 -1.03 0.75
C VAL A 544 -1.34 -2.01 -0.42
N LEU A 545 -1.33 -1.51 -1.66
CA LEU A 545 -1.36 -2.34 -2.87
C LEU A 545 -0.13 -3.25 -3.00
N LEU A 546 1.04 -2.75 -2.62
CA LEU A 546 2.30 -3.51 -2.66
C LEU A 546 2.40 -4.49 -1.49
N ARG A 547 2.12 -4.04 -0.26
CA ARG A 547 2.16 -4.87 0.95
C ARG A 547 1.18 -6.04 0.87
N GLN A 548 -0.07 -5.75 0.47
CA GLN A 548 -1.19 -6.69 0.51
C GLN A 548 -1.43 -7.43 -0.81
N ARG A 549 -0.47 -7.44 -1.74
CA ARG A 549 -0.62 -8.02 -3.09
C ARG A 549 -1.23 -9.43 -3.11
N ALA A 550 -0.89 -10.25 -2.11
CA ALA A 550 -1.34 -11.63 -1.97
C ALA A 550 -2.35 -11.82 -0.83
N ALA A 551 -2.73 -10.76 -0.11
CA ALA A 551 -3.59 -10.84 1.07
C ALA A 551 -5.00 -11.30 0.69
N GLY A 552 -5.57 -12.20 1.49
CA GLY A 552 -7.00 -12.44 1.53
C GLY A 552 -7.72 -11.30 2.27
N PHE A 553 -9.04 -11.25 2.15
CA PHE A 553 -9.81 -10.32 3.00
C PHE A 553 -9.91 -10.86 4.43
N ARG A 554 -10.09 -9.95 5.38
CA ARG A 554 -10.21 -10.25 6.80
C ARG A 554 -11.64 -10.66 7.14
N TYR A 555 -11.85 -11.92 7.50
CA TYR A 555 -13.18 -12.44 7.80
C TYR A 555 -13.76 -11.98 9.15
N ASP A 556 -12.95 -11.39 10.03
CA ASP A 556 -13.37 -10.87 11.35
C ASP A 556 -13.97 -9.46 11.24
N LEU A 557 -13.71 -8.77 10.12
CA LEU A 557 -14.23 -7.46 9.81
C LEU A 557 -15.44 -7.55 8.86
N PRO A 558 -16.37 -6.57 8.90
CA PRO A 558 -17.41 -6.47 7.88
C PRO A 558 -16.78 -6.34 6.48
N ALA A 559 -17.23 -7.15 5.53
CA ALA A 559 -16.80 -7.05 4.12
C ALA A 559 -17.77 -6.22 3.29
N TRP A 560 -19.08 -6.37 3.52
CA TRP A 560 -20.11 -5.66 2.76
C TRP A 560 -20.10 -4.14 3.01
N ASP A 561 -20.26 -3.36 1.95
CA ASP A 561 -20.15 -1.89 1.91
C ASP A 561 -18.83 -1.37 2.48
N SER A 562 -17.73 -2.07 2.20
CA SER A 562 -16.38 -1.72 2.67
C SER A 562 -15.29 -2.04 1.64
N ASP A 563 -14.06 -1.61 1.94
CA ASP A 563 -12.86 -2.01 1.21
C ASP A 563 -12.12 -3.18 1.87
N ASN A 564 -12.73 -3.90 2.81
CA ASN A 564 -12.19 -5.15 3.33
C ASN A 564 -12.32 -6.27 2.28
N VAL A 565 -11.42 -6.24 1.31
CA VAL A 565 -11.30 -7.14 0.17
C VAL A 565 -9.84 -7.60 0.02
N SER A 566 -9.59 -8.61 -0.81
CA SER A 566 -8.22 -9.00 -1.13
C SER A 566 -7.43 -7.85 -1.78
N GLY A 567 -6.12 -7.80 -1.54
CA GLY A 567 -5.29 -6.74 -2.13
C GLY A 567 -5.28 -6.80 -3.66
N ALA A 568 -5.34 -8.00 -4.24
CA ALA A 568 -5.52 -8.19 -5.68
C ALA A 568 -6.84 -7.57 -6.19
N GLN A 569 -7.96 -7.81 -5.50
CA GLN A 569 -9.26 -7.20 -5.87
C GLN A 569 -9.18 -5.67 -5.83
N ARG A 570 -8.53 -5.09 -4.82
CA ARG A 570 -8.36 -3.63 -4.70
C ARG A 570 -7.52 -3.06 -5.85
N LYS A 571 -6.40 -3.70 -6.19
CA LYS A 571 -5.55 -3.30 -7.35
C LYS A 571 -6.34 -3.39 -8.66
N ILE A 572 -7.01 -4.51 -8.89
CA ILE A 572 -7.82 -4.75 -10.10
C ILE A 572 -8.94 -3.71 -10.22
N ALA A 573 -9.62 -3.36 -9.13
CA ALA A 573 -10.66 -2.33 -9.15
C ALA A 573 -10.11 -0.98 -9.64
N ILE A 574 -8.93 -0.56 -9.17
CA ILE A 574 -8.27 0.67 -9.63
C ILE A 574 -7.89 0.56 -11.11
N LEU A 575 -7.31 -0.57 -11.54
CA LEU A 575 -6.90 -0.81 -12.94
C LEU A 575 -8.07 -0.82 -13.93
N LEU A 576 -9.28 -1.14 -13.46
CA LEU A 576 -10.52 -1.07 -14.24
C LEU A 576 -11.25 0.28 -14.09
N GLY A 577 -10.72 1.21 -13.29
CA GLY A 577 -11.34 2.50 -13.00
C GLY A 577 -12.66 2.35 -12.23
N LEU A 578 -12.63 1.61 -11.11
CA LEU A 578 -13.76 1.26 -10.25
C LEU A 578 -13.55 1.66 -8.78
N HIS A 579 -12.62 2.59 -8.52
CA HIS A 579 -12.17 2.95 -7.16
C HIS A 579 -12.99 4.04 -6.47
N GLU A 580 -13.94 4.67 -7.17
CA GLU A 580 -14.81 5.74 -6.60
C GLU A 580 -15.73 5.24 -5.47
N HIS A 581 -15.90 3.93 -5.35
CA HIS A 581 -16.84 3.30 -4.43
C HIS A 581 -16.19 2.09 -3.73
N PRO A 582 -16.69 1.69 -2.55
CA PRO A 582 -16.20 0.50 -1.86
C PRO A 582 -16.20 -0.72 -2.78
N CYS A 583 -15.13 -1.51 -2.72
CA CYS A 583 -14.93 -2.65 -3.61
C CYS A 583 -16.02 -3.72 -3.47
N CYS A 584 -16.44 -4.01 -2.23
CA CYS A 584 -17.50 -4.98 -1.95
C CYS A 584 -18.79 -4.23 -1.55
N ARG A 585 -19.75 -4.15 -2.47
CA ARG A 585 -21.04 -3.46 -2.29
C ARG A 585 -22.10 -4.03 -3.22
N SER A 586 -23.37 -3.68 -3.00
CA SER A 586 -24.40 -4.03 -3.99
C SER A 586 -24.26 -3.23 -5.29
N LEU A 587 -24.22 -3.93 -6.40
CA LEU A 587 -24.27 -3.39 -7.76
C LEU A 587 -25.72 -3.22 -8.25
N CYS A 588 -26.67 -3.93 -7.63
CA CYS A 588 -28.10 -3.81 -7.91
C CYS A 588 -28.78 -2.67 -7.13
N GLU A 589 -28.27 -2.32 -5.94
CA GLU A 589 -28.84 -1.31 -5.06
C GLU A 589 -29.02 0.10 -5.69
N PRO A 590 -28.09 0.62 -6.51
CA PRO A 590 -28.29 1.91 -7.17
C PRO A 590 -29.58 1.95 -8.01
N MET A 591 -29.93 0.85 -8.68
CA MET A 591 -31.15 0.73 -9.46
C MET A 591 -32.38 0.58 -8.55
N ARG A 592 -32.30 -0.24 -7.50
CA ARG A 592 -33.40 -0.39 -6.52
C ARG A 592 -33.76 0.94 -5.87
N ARG A 593 -32.77 1.72 -5.44
CA ARG A 593 -32.98 3.07 -4.87
C ARG A 593 -33.58 4.05 -5.86
N ALA A 594 -33.22 3.93 -7.14
CA ALA A 594 -33.81 4.71 -8.21
C ALA A 594 -35.22 4.22 -8.62
N GLY A 595 -35.75 3.16 -8.00
CA GLY A 595 -37.05 2.57 -8.36
C GLY A 595 -37.04 1.87 -9.72
N LEU A 596 -35.86 1.47 -10.22
CA LEU A 596 -35.70 0.91 -11.55
C LEU A 596 -35.39 -0.59 -11.50
N ARG A 597 -36.03 -1.35 -12.38
CA ARG A 597 -35.71 -2.77 -12.62
C ARG A 597 -35.36 -2.99 -14.08
N ILE A 598 -34.18 -3.53 -14.35
CA ILE A 598 -33.75 -3.80 -15.72
C ILE A 598 -34.44 -5.07 -16.22
N VAL A 599 -35.02 -4.99 -17.41
CA VAL A 599 -35.60 -6.14 -18.11
C VAL A 599 -35.09 -6.21 -19.56
N PRO A 600 -35.04 -7.40 -20.17
CA PRO A 600 -34.74 -7.54 -21.60
C PRO A 600 -35.70 -6.72 -22.45
N ASP A 601 -35.21 -6.15 -23.54
CA ASP A 601 -36.00 -5.28 -24.43
C ASP A 601 -37.28 -5.97 -24.94
N ALA A 602 -37.26 -7.29 -25.16
CA ALA A 602 -38.41 -8.08 -25.58
C ALA A 602 -39.56 -8.13 -24.55
N HIS A 603 -39.29 -7.82 -23.29
CA HIS A 603 -40.28 -7.81 -22.20
C HIS A 603 -40.82 -6.40 -21.90
N ILE A 604 -40.46 -5.39 -22.70
CA ILE A 604 -40.97 -4.04 -22.57
C ILE A 604 -42.26 -3.91 -23.40
N GLY A 605 -43.38 -3.70 -22.72
CA GLY A 605 -44.66 -3.40 -23.37
C GLY A 605 -44.67 -2.02 -24.04
N GLU A 606 -45.57 -1.84 -25.00
CA GLU A 606 -45.75 -0.55 -25.68
C GLU A 606 -46.18 0.53 -24.68
N GLY A 607 -45.52 1.69 -24.70
CA GLY A 607 -45.76 2.79 -23.76
C GLY A 607 -45.21 2.60 -22.34
N ALA A 608 -44.63 1.43 -22.00
CA ALA A 608 -44.10 1.15 -20.65
C ALA A 608 -42.94 2.09 -20.24
N LEU A 609 -42.23 2.66 -21.21
CA LEU A 609 -41.13 3.59 -20.96
C LEU A 609 -41.57 5.06 -20.84
N SER A 610 -42.84 5.40 -21.14
CA SER A 610 -43.34 6.78 -21.12
C SER A 610 -43.30 7.46 -19.74
N GLY A 611 -43.21 6.66 -18.67
CA GLY A 611 -43.05 7.16 -17.31
C GLY A 611 -41.60 7.36 -16.87
N VAL A 612 -40.62 6.87 -17.66
CA VAL A 612 -39.23 6.74 -17.21
C VAL A 612 -38.59 8.09 -16.96
N PHE A 613 -38.81 9.04 -17.87
CA PHE A 613 -38.31 10.39 -17.72
C PHE A 613 -38.75 11.03 -16.40
N ARG A 614 -40.07 11.01 -16.12
CA ARG A 614 -40.63 11.57 -14.89
C ARG A 614 -40.15 10.83 -13.64
N HIS A 615 -40.01 9.50 -13.73
CA HIS A 615 -39.61 8.67 -12.61
C HIS A 615 -38.16 8.95 -12.19
N VAL A 616 -37.22 8.94 -13.14
CA VAL A 616 -35.80 9.20 -12.89
C VAL A 616 -35.59 10.60 -12.35
N ARG A 617 -36.34 11.59 -12.87
CA ARG A 617 -36.31 12.97 -12.37
C ARG A 617 -36.83 13.09 -10.93
N ALA A 618 -37.98 12.49 -10.63
CA ALA A 618 -38.64 12.66 -9.34
C ALA A 618 -38.00 11.83 -8.21
N ALA A 619 -37.02 10.97 -8.51
CA ALA A 619 -36.32 10.08 -7.58
C ALA A 619 -37.27 9.35 -6.60
N ARG A 620 -38.47 8.97 -7.06
CA ARG A 620 -39.57 8.51 -6.18
C ARG A 620 -39.21 7.19 -5.51
N PRO A 621 -38.84 7.17 -4.22
CA PRO A 621 -38.47 5.94 -3.54
C PRO A 621 -39.73 5.07 -3.36
N GLY A 622 -39.65 3.79 -3.71
CA GLY A 622 -40.71 2.80 -3.44
C GLY A 622 -41.65 2.45 -4.61
N ALA A 623 -41.67 3.23 -5.70
CA ALA A 623 -42.32 2.80 -6.94
C ALA A 623 -41.32 2.05 -7.82
N THR A 624 -41.64 0.83 -8.28
CA THR A 624 -40.76 0.08 -9.19
C THR A 624 -41.24 0.21 -10.63
N MET A 625 -40.33 0.55 -11.53
CA MET A 625 -40.58 0.69 -12.96
C MET A 625 -39.56 -0.12 -13.76
N ASN A 626 -40.05 -0.83 -14.77
CA ASN A 626 -39.19 -1.60 -15.65
C ASN A 626 -38.50 -0.69 -16.67
N VAL A 627 -37.20 -0.90 -16.87
CA VAL A 627 -36.38 -0.17 -17.84
C VAL A 627 -35.76 -1.15 -18.83
N ALA A 628 -35.78 -0.78 -20.11
CA ALA A 628 -35.18 -1.55 -21.18
C ALA A 628 -33.65 -1.61 -21.01
N THR A 629 -33.09 -2.77 -21.31
CA THR A 629 -31.64 -2.99 -21.23
C THR A 629 -30.88 -2.09 -22.21
N THR A 630 -31.39 -1.90 -23.44
CA THR A 630 -30.76 -0.99 -24.42
C THR A 630 -30.81 0.47 -23.99
N LEU A 631 -31.86 0.90 -23.27
CA LEU A 631 -31.94 2.26 -22.75
C LEU A 631 -30.82 2.48 -21.73
N MET A 632 -30.67 1.56 -20.77
CA MET A 632 -29.62 1.65 -19.74
C MET A 632 -28.22 1.73 -20.33
N ARG A 633 -27.96 1.03 -21.43
CA ARG A 633 -26.62 0.97 -22.06
C ARG A 633 -26.27 2.16 -22.94
N LYS A 634 -27.28 2.85 -23.51
CA LYS A 634 -27.02 3.79 -24.63
C LYS A 634 -27.64 5.17 -24.44
N ALA A 635 -28.52 5.39 -23.46
CA ALA A 635 -29.26 6.64 -23.34
C ALA A 635 -28.37 7.89 -23.21
N PHE A 636 -27.22 7.79 -22.54
CA PHE A 636 -26.32 8.93 -22.32
C PHE A 636 -25.29 9.15 -23.43
N ALA A 637 -25.26 8.30 -24.46
CA ALA A 637 -24.39 8.54 -25.60
C ALA A 637 -24.86 9.77 -26.41
N PRO A 638 -23.94 10.56 -26.98
CA PRO A 638 -24.31 11.77 -27.73
C PRO A 638 -25.35 11.48 -28.83
N GLY A 639 -26.42 12.28 -28.89
CA GLY A 639 -27.47 12.17 -29.90
C GLY A 639 -28.42 10.97 -29.76
N ARG A 640 -28.43 10.26 -28.62
CA ARG A 640 -29.39 9.17 -28.36
C ARG A 640 -30.70 9.63 -27.71
N LEU A 641 -30.67 10.74 -26.98
CA LEU A 641 -31.86 11.37 -26.43
C LEU A 641 -32.17 12.64 -27.24
N GLU A 642 -33.39 12.74 -27.71
CA GLU A 642 -33.87 13.84 -28.56
C GLU A 642 -35.19 14.38 -27.99
N ILE A 643 -35.45 15.67 -28.21
CA ILE A 643 -36.76 16.28 -27.97
C ILE A 643 -37.42 16.51 -29.31
N ASP A 644 -38.60 15.93 -29.47
CA ASP A 644 -39.46 16.21 -30.62
C ASP A 644 -40.66 17.06 -30.18
N ARG A 645 -41.02 18.07 -30.98
CA ARG A 645 -42.20 18.91 -30.69
C ARG A 645 -43.42 18.26 -31.33
N THR A 646 -44.40 17.89 -30.52
CA THR A 646 -45.66 17.33 -31.02
C THR A 646 -46.46 18.41 -31.75
N SER A 647 -47.40 17.99 -32.60
CA SER A 647 -48.34 18.87 -33.33
C SER A 647 -49.19 19.76 -32.40
N GLU A 648 -49.28 19.41 -31.10
CA GLU A 648 -49.99 20.14 -30.06
C GLU A 648 -49.10 21.12 -29.27
N GLY A 649 -47.83 21.31 -29.68
CA GLY A 649 -46.90 22.24 -29.04
C GLY A 649 -46.20 21.71 -27.79
N ARG A 650 -46.39 20.43 -27.43
CA ARG A 650 -45.68 19.78 -26.30
C ARG A 650 -44.34 19.22 -26.73
N ALA A 651 -43.35 19.21 -25.84
CA ALA A 651 -42.04 18.63 -26.10
C ALA A 651 -41.99 17.19 -25.56
N ALA A 652 -41.75 16.21 -26.43
CA ALA A 652 -41.66 14.80 -26.06
C ALA A 652 -40.20 14.32 -26.04
N VAL A 653 -39.79 13.69 -24.94
CA VAL A 653 -38.48 13.06 -24.80
C VAL A 653 -38.50 11.69 -25.46
N ARG A 654 -37.61 11.47 -26.41
CA ARG A 654 -37.48 10.19 -27.13
C ARG A 654 -36.07 9.64 -27.05
N PHE A 655 -35.97 8.32 -26.99
CA PHE A 655 -34.72 7.59 -27.10
C PHE A 655 -34.61 6.89 -28.45
N LYS A 656 -33.51 7.15 -29.15
CA LYS A 656 -33.19 6.57 -30.45
C LYS A 656 -32.58 5.17 -30.27
N VAL A 657 -33.39 4.14 -30.53
CA VAL A 657 -33.02 2.73 -30.36
C VAL A 657 -32.07 2.27 -31.48
N LYS A 658 -32.46 2.51 -32.74
CA LYS A 658 -31.72 2.13 -33.95
C LYS A 658 -31.58 3.33 -34.88
N SER A 659 -30.48 3.37 -35.63
CA SER A 659 -30.16 4.45 -36.56
C SER A 659 -30.75 4.23 -37.96
N ALA A 660 -31.09 2.99 -38.35
CA ALA A 660 -31.70 2.66 -39.65
C ALA A 660 -32.44 1.31 -39.59
N PRO A 661 -33.77 1.24 -39.88
CA PRO A 661 -34.70 2.39 -39.88
C PRO A 661 -34.72 3.08 -38.50
N LEU A 662 -35.02 4.37 -38.47
CA LEU A 662 -35.08 5.12 -37.22
C LEU A 662 -36.22 4.59 -36.36
N THR A 663 -35.90 4.09 -35.17
CA THR A 663 -36.87 3.58 -34.20
C THR A 663 -36.68 4.32 -32.89
N TYR A 664 -37.78 4.88 -32.37
CA TYR A 664 -37.78 5.68 -31.16
C TYR A 664 -38.64 5.03 -30.06
N TRP A 665 -38.18 5.13 -28.82
CA TRP A 665 -38.99 4.88 -27.64
C TRP A 665 -39.40 6.21 -27.00
N HIS A 666 -40.69 6.34 -26.68
CA HIS A 666 -41.21 7.49 -25.98
C HIS A 666 -40.91 7.36 -24.48
N LEU A 667 -40.25 8.37 -23.90
CA LEU A 667 -39.81 8.36 -22.50
C LEU A 667 -40.63 9.29 -21.58
N GLY A 668 -41.40 10.22 -22.16
CA GLY A 668 -42.24 11.17 -21.42
C GLY A 668 -42.38 12.53 -22.13
N GLU A 669 -43.19 13.42 -21.54
CA GLU A 669 -43.44 14.79 -22.02
C GLU A 669 -42.82 15.83 -21.06
N LEU A 670 -42.43 16.98 -21.62
CA LEU A 670 -41.89 18.15 -20.93
C LEU A 670 -42.87 19.32 -20.97
N GLU A 671 -42.78 20.20 -19.97
CA GLU A 671 -43.46 21.50 -19.98
C GLU A 671 -42.69 22.49 -20.89
N SER A 672 -43.36 23.52 -21.43
CA SER A 672 -42.77 24.36 -22.47
C SER A 672 -41.62 25.23 -21.92
N GLY A 673 -40.39 25.05 -22.42
CA GLY A 673 -39.30 26.03 -22.27
C GLY A 673 -37.93 25.51 -21.81
N GLU A 674 -37.82 24.30 -21.24
CA GLU A 674 -36.62 23.89 -20.47
C GLU A 674 -35.90 22.61 -20.96
N GLY A 675 -36.23 22.07 -22.13
CA GLY A 675 -35.88 20.68 -22.44
C GLY A 675 -34.39 20.33 -22.59
N ALA A 676 -33.51 21.27 -22.94
CA ALA A 676 -32.07 20.95 -23.09
C ALA A 676 -31.38 20.68 -21.74
N ALA A 677 -31.73 21.43 -20.70
CA ALA A 677 -31.22 21.22 -19.35
C ALA A 677 -31.74 19.89 -18.77
N GLU A 678 -33.02 19.60 -18.97
CA GLU A 678 -33.68 18.37 -18.53
C GLU A 678 -33.11 17.11 -19.20
N LEU A 679 -32.80 17.17 -20.51
CA LEU A 679 -32.10 16.08 -21.21
C LEU A 679 -30.69 15.84 -20.64
N LYS A 680 -29.97 16.92 -20.33
CA LYS A 680 -28.63 16.84 -19.74
C LYS A 680 -28.68 16.20 -18.36
N GLU A 681 -29.66 16.56 -17.53
CA GLU A 681 -29.88 15.96 -16.22
C GLU A 681 -30.18 14.47 -16.34
N LEU A 682 -31.13 14.07 -17.20
CA LEU A 682 -31.45 12.65 -17.43
C LEU A 682 -30.22 11.85 -17.88
N SER A 683 -29.47 12.38 -18.85
CA SER A 683 -28.22 11.77 -19.32
C SER A 683 -27.19 11.61 -18.20
N THR A 684 -27.05 12.63 -17.35
CA THR A 684 -26.12 12.61 -16.21
C THR A 684 -26.56 11.58 -15.16
N THR A 685 -27.83 11.51 -14.83
CA THR A 685 -28.37 10.54 -13.88
C THR A 685 -28.23 9.10 -14.37
N LEU A 686 -28.57 8.82 -15.63
CA LEU A 686 -28.43 7.47 -16.20
C LEU A 686 -26.97 7.02 -16.30
N ARG A 687 -26.05 7.96 -16.57
CA ARG A 687 -24.61 7.73 -16.54
C ARG A 687 -24.11 7.42 -15.13
N ALA A 688 -24.50 8.22 -14.14
CA ALA A 688 -24.14 7.99 -12.75
C ALA A 688 -24.67 6.64 -12.24
N LEU A 689 -25.90 6.26 -12.63
CA LEU A 689 -26.45 4.93 -12.32
C LEU A 689 -25.61 3.81 -12.93
N ASN A 690 -25.18 3.95 -14.20
CA ASN A 690 -24.31 2.96 -14.83
C ASN A 690 -23.01 2.80 -14.05
N MET A 691 -22.28 3.91 -13.81
CA MET A 691 -20.99 3.87 -13.09
C MET A 691 -21.14 3.27 -11.68
N ARG A 692 -22.21 3.61 -10.95
CA ARG A 692 -22.47 3.05 -9.61
C ARG A 692 -22.74 1.55 -9.61
N CYS A 693 -23.35 1.04 -10.69
CA CYS A 693 -23.58 -0.39 -10.91
C CYS A 693 -22.34 -1.16 -11.38
N GLU A 694 -21.21 -0.50 -11.65
CA GLU A 694 -19.98 -1.17 -12.09
C GLU A 694 -19.07 -1.53 -10.93
N GLY A 695 -18.61 -2.77 -10.92
CA GLY A 695 -17.83 -3.37 -9.84
C GLY A 695 -17.78 -4.87 -10.06
N PHE A 696 -17.15 -5.60 -9.14
CA PHE A 696 -17.15 -7.05 -9.19
C PHE A 696 -16.97 -7.64 -7.79
N HIS A 697 -17.49 -8.86 -7.63
CA HIS A 697 -17.32 -9.65 -6.42
C HIS A 697 -16.30 -10.75 -6.66
N LEU A 698 -15.44 -11.00 -5.67
CA LEU A 698 -14.48 -12.08 -5.67
C LEU A 698 -14.85 -13.07 -4.55
N VAL A 699 -15.02 -14.34 -4.92
CA VAL A 699 -15.35 -15.42 -3.97
C VAL A 699 -14.20 -16.39 -3.90
N GLU A 700 -13.63 -16.58 -2.72
CA GLU A 700 -12.57 -17.56 -2.47
C GLU A 700 -13.17 -18.95 -2.24
N HIS A 701 -12.85 -19.91 -3.11
CA HIS A 701 -13.45 -21.24 -2.98
C HIS A 701 -12.93 -21.98 -1.75
N THR A 702 -11.67 -21.79 -1.34
CA THR A 702 -11.11 -22.36 -0.11
C THR A 702 -11.99 -22.07 1.11
N LEU A 703 -12.63 -20.89 1.18
CA LEU A 703 -13.49 -20.49 2.29
C LEU A 703 -14.90 -21.07 2.21
N LEU A 704 -15.29 -21.66 1.08
CA LEU A 704 -16.57 -22.34 0.92
C LEU A 704 -16.54 -23.78 1.42
N ARG A 705 -15.36 -24.34 1.76
CA ARG A 705 -15.22 -25.74 2.17
C ARG A 705 -16.09 -26.08 3.38
N PRO A 706 -16.63 -27.30 3.47
CA PRO A 706 -17.35 -27.73 4.65
C PRO A 706 -16.42 -27.74 5.86
N ARG A 707 -16.88 -27.14 6.97
CA ARG A 707 -16.14 -27.17 8.24
C ARG A 707 -16.50 -28.38 9.09
N ARG A 708 -17.66 -28.98 8.85
CA ARG A 708 -18.13 -30.19 9.53
C ARG A 708 -18.15 -31.40 8.61
N GLY A 709 -17.74 -32.56 9.12
CA GLY A 709 -17.74 -33.82 8.38
C GLY A 709 -19.13 -34.42 8.15
N ASP A 710 -20.16 -33.96 8.86
CA ASP A 710 -21.55 -34.45 8.80
C ASP A 710 -22.48 -33.59 7.93
N SER A 711 -21.96 -32.60 7.19
CA SER A 711 -22.74 -31.71 6.34
C SER A 711 -23.40 -32.44 5.16
N ALA A 712 -24.61 -32.95 5.38
CA ALA A 712 -25.37 -33.81 4.46
C ALA A 712 -25.88 -33.14 3.16
N GLN A 713 -25.70 -31.82 2.99
CA GLN A 713 -26.25 -31.04 1.86
C GLN A 713 -25.18 -30.40 0.95
N PHE A 714 -23.92 -30.81 1.09
CA PHE A 714 -22.87 -30.25 0.26
C PHE A 714 -23.00 -30.72 -1.20
N PRO A 715 -23.05 -29.80 -2.20
CA PRO A 715 -23.09 -30.20 -3.60
C PRO A 715 -21.86 -31.04 -3.94
N ALA A 716 -22.00 -31.98 -4.89
CA ALA A 716 -20.87 -32.74 -5.45
C ALA A 716 -19.97 -31.83 -6.30
N ALA A 717 -19.24 -30.93 -5.64
CA ALA A 717 -18.14 -30.19 -6.22
C ALA A 717 -16.94 -31.16 -6.31
N GLY A 718 -16.33 -31.31 -7.48
CA GLY A 718 -15.15 -32.16 -7.64
C GLY A 718 -13.99 -31.70 -6.74
N GLU A 719 -13.06 -32.59 -6.42
CA GLU A 719 -11.92 -32.32 -5.51
C GLU A 719 -11.11 -31.06 -5.90
N GLY A 720 -11.08 -30.70 -7.20
CA GLY A 720 -10.41 -29.50 -7.70
C GLY A 720 -11.19 -28.18 -7.57
N PHE A 721 -12.37 -28.14 -6.93
CA PHE A 721 -13.19 -26.93 -6.82
C PHE A 721 -12.66 -25.93 -5.78
N PHE A 722 -12.16 -26.40 -4.65
CA PHE A 722 -11.76 -25.54 -3.53
C PHE A 722 -10.35 -24.95 -3.65
N PRO A 723 -9.30 -25.75 -3.89
CA PRO A 723 -7.94 -25.25 -3.72
C PRO A 723 -7.55 -24.29 -4.83
N PHE A 724 -7.09 -23.10 -4.43
CA PHE A 724 -6.55 -22.07 -5.33
C PHE A 724 -7.50 -21.73 -6.50
N ARG A 725 -8.79 -21.61 -6.17
CA ARG A 725 -9.85 -21.20 -7.09
C ARG A 725 -10.57 -19.97 -6.57
N VAL A 726 -10.87 -19.05 -7.47
CA VAL A 726 -11.74 -17.91 -7.20
C VAL A 726 -12.86 -17.82 -8.23
N SER A 727 -14.04 -17.39 -7.81
CA SER A 727 -15.09 -16.93 -8.72
C SER A 727 -15.07 -15.41 -8.77
N VAL A 728 -15.00 -14.85 -9.98
CA VAL A 728 -15.03 -13.40 -10.21
C VAL A 728 -16.32 -13.06 -10.93
N VAL A 729 -17.20 -12.33 -10.25
CA VAL A 729 -18.58 -12.11 -10.65
C VAL A 729 -18.78 -10.66 -11.04
N PHE A 730 -18.98 -10.42 -12.34
CA PHE A 730 -19.21 -9.12 -12.95
C PHE A 730 -20.69 -8.94 -13.35
N PRO A 731 -21.22 -7.70 -13.33
CA PRO A 731 -22.50 -7.36 -13.94
C PRO A 731 -22.41 -7.33 -15.47
N ASN A 732 -23.50 -7.62 -16.19
CA ASN A 732 -23.54 -7.68 -17.67
C ASN A 732 -24.63 -6.75 -18.28
N TRP A 733 -25.01 -5.69 -17.56
CA TRP A 733 -26.09 -4.79 -18.00
C TRP A 733 -25.67 -3.34 -18.24
N THR A 734 -24.54 -2.89 -17.69
CA THR A 734 -24.05 -1.53 -17.90
C THR A 734 -23.46 -1.36 -19.30
N ALA A 735 -23.27 -0.10 -19.72
CA ALA A 735 -22.76 0.20 -21.06
C ALA A 735 -21.38 -0.40 -21.32
N ARG A 736 -20.45 -0.27 -20.37
CA ARG A 736 -19.08 -0.78 -20.51
C ARG A 736 -18.99 -2.29 -20.27
N PHE A 737 -19.70 -2.83 -19.28
CA PHE A 737 -19.54 -4.24 -18.89
C PHE A 737 -20.30 -5.23 -19.77
N HIS A 738 -21.24 -4.76 -20.59
CA HIS A 738 -21.84 -5.59 -21.62
C HIS A 738 -20.98 -5.72 -22.89
N ASP A 739 -19.98 -4.86 -23.07
CA ASP A 739 -19.10 -4.90 -24.25
C ASP A 739 -18.17 -6.13 -24.19
N PRO A 740 -18.24 -7.08 -25.16
CA PRO A 740 -17.42 -8.28 -25.12
C PRO A 740 -15.90 -8.01 -25.13
N GLU A 741 -15.45 -6.93 -25.76
CA GLU A 741 -14.03 -6.57 -25.75
C GLU A 741 -13.60 -6.03 -24.40
N PHE A 742 -14.47 -5.27 -23.71
CA PHE A 742 -14.21 -4.85 -22.33
C PHE A 742 -14.22 -6.06 -21.39
N GLN A 743 -15.14 -7.00 -21.58
CA GLN A 743 -15.19 -8.24 -20.79
C GLN A 743 -13.88 -9.00 -20.88
N LYS A 744 -13.32 -9.14 -22.09
CA LYS A 744 -12.01 -9.75 -22.30
C LYS A 744 -10.90 -8.96 -21.58
N PHE A 745 -10.87 -7.64 -21.75
CA PHE A 745 -9.90 -6.78 -21.07
C PHE A 745 -9.97 -6.91 -19.53
N ALA A 746 -11.18 -6.97 -18.96
CA ALA A 746 -11.38 -7.15 -17.53
C ALA A 746 -10.88 -8.52 -17.05
N GLN A 747 -11.17 -9.58 -17.80
CA GLN A 747 -10.68 -10.94 -17.50
C GLN A 747 -9.15 -11.04 -17.59
N ASP A 748 -8.55 -10.44 -18.62
CA ASP A 748 -7.10 -10.37 -18.79
C ASP A 748 -6.47 -9.58 -17.62
N THR A 749 -7.07 -8.46 -17.24
CA THR A 749 -6.61 -7.64 -16.10
C THR A 749 -6.65 -8.43 -14.80
N VAL A 750 -7.72 -9.17 -14.53
CA VAL A 750 -7.81 -10.05 -13.36
C VAL A 750 -6.71 -11.12 -13.41
N SER A 751 -6.58 -11.82 -14.53
CA SER A 751 -5.66 -12.94 -14.67
C SER A 751 -4.19 -12.53 -14.53
N LEU A 752 -3.82 -11.33 -15.01
CA LEU A 752 -2.48 -10.78 -14.89
C LEU A 752 -2.13 -10.29 -13.48
N ASN A 753 -3.13 -10.04 -12.62
CA ASN A 753 -2.93 -9.48 -11.29
C ASN A 753 -3.25 -10.46 -10.15
N LEU A 754 -3.69 -11.68 -10.46
CA LEU A 754 -3.79 -12.77 -9.49
C LEU A 754 -2.46 -13.54 -9.38
N PRO A 755 -2.15 -14.13 -8.21
CA PRO A 755 -1.05 -15.07 -8.09
C PRO A 755 -1.16 -16.21 -9.10
N ALA A 756 -0.06 -16.59 -9.75
CA ALA A 756 -0.06 -17.53 -10.89
C ALA A 756 -0.67 -18.92 -10.60
N HIS A 757 -0.71 -19.33 -9.34
CA HIS A 757 -1.29 -20.61 -8.91
C HIS A 757 -2.80 -20.53 -8.62
N ILE A 758 -3.38 -19.32 -8.56
CA ILE A 758 -4.82 -19.10 -8.32
C ILE A 758 -5.52 -18.97 -9.67
N LEU A 759 -6.52 -19.82 -9.89
CA LEU A 759 -7.26 -19.85 -11.15
C LEU A 759 -8.65 -19.20 -10.98
N PRO A 760 -8.95 -18.13 -11.73
CA PRO A 760 -10.25 -17.50 -11.72
C PRO A 760 -11.26 -18.18 -12.66
N THR A 761 -12.51 -18.26 -12.22
CA THR A 761 -13.68 -18.54 -13.05
C THR A 761 -14.53 -17.27 -13.15
N PHE A 762 -14.86 -16.86 -14.38
CA PHE A 762 -15.57 -15.60 -14.63
C PHE A 762 -17.07 -15.81 -14.82
N TYR A 763 -17.88 -14.95 -14.22
CA TYR A 763 -19.33 -14.94 -14.36
C TYR A 763 -19.82 -13.55 -14.75
N TRP A 764 -20.56 -13.44 -15.86
CA TRP A 764 -21.14 -12.18 -16.34
C TRP A 764 -22.66 -12.20 -16.18
N LEU A 765 -23.14 -11.76 -15.02
CA LEU A 765 -24.53 -11.91 -14.62
C LEU A 765 -25.41 -10.75 -15.08
N GLY A 766 -26.61 -11.05 -15.58
CA GLY A 766 -27.66 -10.06 -15.76
C GLY A 766 -28.22 -9.58 -14.40
N TYR A 767 -28.99 -8.50 -14.43
CA TYR A 767 -29.48 -7.82 -13.21
C TYR A 767 -30.18 -8.76 -12.22
N VAL A 768 -31.11 -9.61 -12.70
CA VAL A 768 -31.86 -10.54 -11.85
C VAL A 768 -30.96 -11.63 -11.25
N GLN A 769 -29.97 -12.11 -12.00
CA GLN A 769 -29.03 -13.13 -11.52
C GLN A 769 -28.06 -12.53 -10.50
N MET A 770 -27.60 -11.29 -10.71
CA MET A 770 -26.75 -10.61 -9.75
C MET A 770 -27.48 -10.31 -8.43
N ASP A 771 -28.76 -9.90 -8.48
CA ASP A 771 -29.55 -9.64 -7.26
C ASP A 771 -29.72 -10.91 -6.39
N ASP A 772 -29.95 -12.08 -7.01
CA ASP A 772 -29.97 -13.38 -6.31
C ASP A 772 -28.57 -13.75 -5.78
N PHE A 773 -27.51 -13.53 -6.58
CA PHE A 773 -26.13 -13.76 -6.14
C PHE A 773 -25.75 -12.89 -4.93
N GLU A 774 -25.97 -11.58 -5.00
CA GLU A 774 -25.62 -10.63 -3.93
C GLU A 774 -26.35 -10.94 -2.63
N SER A 775 -27.61 -11.37 -2.71
CA SER A 775 -28.39 -11.81 -1.54
C SER A 775 -27.75 -13.03 -0.86
N ARG A 776 -27.31 -14.01 -1.65
CA ARG A 776 -26.63 -15.23 -1.14
C ARG A 776 -25.23 -14.91 -0.62
N PHE A 777 -24.48 -14.10 -1.35
CA PHE A 777 -23.11 -13.74 -1.04
C PHE A 777 -23.03 -12.91 0.23
N ARG A 778 -23.92 -11.92 0.41
CA ARG A 778 -24.01 -11.15 1.65
C ARG A 778 -24.35 -12.03 2.86
N ASN A 779 -25.34 -12.92 2.72
CA ASN A 779 -25.67 -13.86 3.79
C ASN A 779 -24.47 -14.75 4.14
N TRP A 780 -23.75 -15.26 3.15
CA TRP A 780 -22.54 -16.06 3.36
C TRP A 780 -21.45 -15.26 4.09
N LEU A 781 -21.17 -14.02 3.70
CA LEU A 781 -20.20 -13.15 4.38
C LEU A 781 -20.58 -12.93 5.86
N ASP A 782 -21.85 -12.68 6.14
CA ASP A 782 -22.35 -12.49 7.51
C ASP A 782 -22.19 -13.77 8.35
N LYS A 783 -22.47 -14.96 7.78
CA LYS A 783 -22.26 -16.25 8.46
C LYS A 783 -20.79 -16.58 8.65
N LEU A 784 -19.93 -16.24 7.68
CA LEU A 784 -18.49 -16.46 7.78
C LEU A 784 -17.91 -15.67 8.95
N ARG A 785 -18.25 -14.38 9.03
CA ARG A 785 -17.82 -13.52 10.13
C ARG A 785 -18.35 -14.00 11.47
N HIS A 786 -19.63 -14.37 11.55
CA HIS A 786 -20.21 -14.89 12.78
C HIS A 786 -19.48 -16.15 13.27
N ALA A 787 -19.23 -17.13 12.38
CA ALA A 787 -18.51 -18.35 12.72
C ALA A 787 -17.07 -18.08 13.18
N THR A 788 -16.37 -17.14 12.53
CA THR A 788 -15.03 -16.71 12.95
C THR A 788 -15.04 -16.13 14.36
N LEU A 789 -15.93 -15.17 14.65
CA LEU A 789 -15.99 -14.51 15.96
C LEU A 789 -16.39 -15.50 17.07
N ALA A 790 -17.35 -16.39 16.80
CA ALA A 790 -17.74 -17.45 17.74
C ALA A 790 -16.57 -18.40 18.07
N GLY A 791 -15.73 -18.72 17.07
CA GLY A 791 -14.50 -19.50 17.26
C GLY A 791 -13.42 -18.79 18.08
N HIS A 792 -13.35 -17.45 18.00
CA HIS A 792 -12.46 -16.65 18.85
C HIS A 792 -12.94 -16.61 20.31
N ASP A 793 -14.25 -16.46 20.54
CA ASP A 793 -14.81 -16.25 21.88
C ASP A 793 -15.11 -17.56 22.65
N ALA A 794 -14.92 -18.72 22.01
CA ALA A 794 -15.35 -20.03 22.54
C ALA A 794 -16.85 -20.06 22.93
N ALA A 795 -17.67 -19.23 22.25
CA ALA A 795 -19.04 -18.92 22.65
C ALA A 795 -20.06 -20.01 22.27
N GLU A 796 -19.75 -20.86 21.28
CA GLU A 796 -20.66 -21.93 20.81
C GLU A 796 -19.95 -23.29 20.65
N PRO A 797 -19.97 -24.16 21.67
CA PRO A 797 -19.38 -25.50 21.60
C PRO A 797 -20.16 -26.49 20.70
N ASP A 798 -21.43 -26.20 20.38
CA ASP A 798 -22.32 -27.11 19.62
C ASP A 798 -22.15 -27.02 18.09
N GLY A 799 -21.26 -26.14 17.59
CA GLY A 799 -20.97 -25.99 16.16
C GLY A 799 -22.15 -25.46 15.32
N GLY A 800 -23.05 -24.69 15.93
CA GLY A 800 -24.22 -24.10 15.29
C GLY A 800 -23.85 -23.06 14.22
N ALA A 801 -22.93 -22.15 14.55
CA ALA A 801 -22.38 -21.17 13.61
C ALA A 801 -21.73 -21.81 12.38
N ASP A 802 -20.92 -22.86 12.55
CA ASP A 802 -20.27 -23.56 11.44
C ASP A 802 -21.30 -24.28 10.55
N LYS A 803 -22.35 -24.87 11.13
CA LYS A 803 -23.45 -25.45 10.33
C LYS A 803 -24.16 -24.40 9.48
N ALA A 804 -24.48 -23.23 10.05
CA ALA A 804 -25.13 -22.15 9.32
C ALA A 804 -24.24 -21.60 8.19
N LEU A 805 -22.92 -21.58 8.39
CA LEU A 805 -21.93 -21.24 7.37
C LEU A 805 -21.85 -22.30 6.27
N ASP A 806 -21.82 -23.58 6.62
CA ASP A 806 -21.81 -24.70 5.66
C ASP A 806 -23.06 -24.65 4.77
N ASP A 807 -24.25 -24.43 5.35
CA ASP A 807 -25.51 -24.28 4.62
C ASP A 807 -25.45 -23.09 3.65
N ALA A 808 -24.99 -21.92 4.12
CA ALA A 808 -24.82 -20.73 3.27
C ALA A 808 -23.82 -20.96 2.13
N SER A 809 -22.73 -21.69 2.39
CA SER A 809 -21.71 -22.07 1.42
C SER A 809 -22.29 -23.00 0.36
N ALA A 810 -23.08 -24.02 0.76
CA ALA A 810 -23.75 -24.94 -0.15
C ALA A 810 -24.71 -24.22 -1.12
N TYR A 811 -25.47 -23.22 -0.64
CA TYR A 811 -26.34 -22.40 -1.49
C TYR A 811 -25.57 -21.56 -2.51
N LEU A 812 -24.42 -21.00 -2.12
CA LEU A 812 -23.58 -20.20 -2.99
C LEU A 812 -22.90 -21.08 -4.06
N ILE A 813 -22.35 -22.24 -3.67
CA ILE A 813 -21.77 -23.22 -4.60
C ILE A 813 -22.81 -23.69 -5.60
N SER A 814 -24.01 -24.05 -5.15
CA SER A 814 -25.11 -24.47 -6.02
C SER A 814 -25.50 -23.37 -7.03
N PHE A 815 -25.39 -22.10 -6.66
CA PHE A 815 -25.59 -21.00 -7.60
C PHE A 815 -24.46 -20.97 -8.65
N LEU A 816 -23.20 -20.99 -8.23
CA LEU A 816 -22.03 -20.91 -9.11
C LEU A 816 -21.98 -22.07 -10.13
N LEU A 817 -22.22 -23.30 -9.68
CA LEU A 817 -22.24 -24.48 -10.54
C LEU A 817 -23.38 -24.42 -11.57
N ARG A 818 -24.57 -23.92 -11.19
CA ARG A 818 -25.70 -23.75 -12.12
C ARG A 818 -25.43 -22.72 -13.19
N GLN A 819 -24.74 -21.61 -12.88
CA GLN A 819 -24.37 -20.63 -13.90
C GLN A 819 -23.30 -21.18 -14.84
N GLN A 820 -22.32 -21.93 -14.32
CA GLN A 820 -21.28 -22.54 -15.14
C GLN A 820 -21.84 -23.53 -16.18
N GLN A 821 -22.85 -24.33 -15.80
CA GLN A 821 -23.54 -25.23 -16.74
C GLN A 821 -24.30 -24.47 -17.83
N ARG A 822 -24.88 -23.31 -17.51
CA ARG A 822 -25.57 -22.47 -18.50
C ARG A 822 -24.59 -21.87 -19.51
N ASP A 823 -23.41 -21.46 -19.05
CA ASP A 823 -22.37 -20.93 -19.93
C ASP A 823 -21.72 -22.03 -20.79
N ALA A 824 -21.58 -23.25 -20.27
CA ALA A 824 -21.14 -24.40 -21.06
C ALA A 824 -22.11 -24.76 -22.23
N HIS A 825 -23.38 -24.34 -22.15
CA HIS A 825 -24.36 -24.50 -23.22
C HIS A 825 -24.46 -23.28 -24.15
N SER A 826 -23.82 -22.14 -23.80
CA SER A 826 -23.75 -20.94 -24.65
C SER A 826 -22.46 -20.85 -25.48
N HIS A 827 -21.49 -21.74 -25.21
CA HIS A 827 -20.25 -21.89 -25.99
C HIS A 827 -20.24 -23.16 -26.85
N TRP A 828 -21.13 -23.21 -27.83
CA TRP A 828 -20.82 -23.80 -29.14
C TRP A 828 -21.04 -22.70 -30.17
N VAL A 829 -19.95 -22.05 -30.58
CA VAL A 829 -19.83 -21.36 -31.87
C VAL A 829 -18.71 -22.05 -32.63
#